data_AF-A0AAV1V739-F1
#
_entry.id   AF-A0AAV1V739-F1
#
_cell.length_a   1.000
_cell.length_b   1.000
_cell.length_c   1.000
_cell.angle_alpha   90.00
_cell.angle_beta   90.00
_cell.angle_gamma   90.00
#
_symmetry.space_group_name_H-M   'P 1'
#
loop_
_entity.id
_entity.type
_entity.pdbx_description
1 polymer ?
#
loop_
_entity_poly.entity_id
_entity_poly.type
_entity_poly.pdbx_seq_one_letter_code
_entity_poly.pdbx_strand_id
1 'polypeptide(L)'
;MNVVQGEEMAVVQRALTSDSSRNNDTALSAFQLDVLYIVILSCSALSLVGCLYIIRHHYVSSRHHRGVSMVQNMVLVLSVLDAGLSFPKLFGNPLTADAVVATASCKAQAFALHLFGLLSVLWNAAIAHCFYRKIVCRDSEARLKNRFKLYVLLALVPAISSSVALYAANVFGNATFYCWIKSRSKQFWTFYLFVLLAILYVSVILCVTHNRVSRDFRDAHLDAQESSALITSKLRIYIAVFIVLWTPSAVFRLLYDKLGLATFTVALLMQVTVCTQGLATAIIYGGLLTKLYRIVSCKPLAVPAHKFVASSSFPTMDTTNTILSLVKHYRQPANIFVSTFNMGEAKLTPAQLGKWIPLGHDVYVIGLQECLHLTDTRSLICQHLEGGRPRPATNRAACRKSTFHQFNREIGSKNKSLGYHGHIAITVFIKSSDVDSGAFYMPPVVQQEVNVGKSLVLGRASNKGAVGFAFRYYDTSFAFVACHLSSDPKGKSKVWRRNRDSQDMLQELHLNLEDVGFEFPHVHHHSFVLGDLNYRLTQRDASANTILEMVSKVRQCETLKPAPTKRTRRLRRGLLGKRWSPMRSRGLASSFGLGSSQGASSDREINELGVSMLERSVKNASSAFASSNESIHSIQFSADSERVDDDQFVWDDVLLHDELQAGMRSGQIFYGFHEARIAFPPTFRRVRGAALKLDGANWPIHELTKCYTTAVAGHGMRVPSYTDRILFFSQPDMRHRLRCAVYASCEEVSCSDHKPVIAVFQALVNRDFLPIETELSTKKLQRMQDVHGVLECQLRLSFSSMSWQPDAAADFSRTSSGTPIDIDQRSSSFDRHGHQVMVTTVFPLPSEDIFSAQRKLLELADSMSGGVYLQNTDRLLCKTNVAHVKWTDFVRDGITHATCARPTGNMHVAIKIHAGSQGPCFGQGVICIPQTTADDGGDPADGVQKQNNFVVELAHSGRHTGTMSGFVSLQLLQHANDA
;
A
#
# COMPACT_ATOMS: atom_id res chain seq x y z
N MET A 1 -49.24 37.85 -93.06
CA MET A 1 -49.70 39.22 -92.80
C MET A 1 -49.13 39.66 -91.47
N ASN A 2 -48.29 40.70 -91.50
CA ASN A 2 -47.79 41.59 -90.42
C ASN A 2 -47.08 40.89 -89.25
N VAL A 3 -45.76 40.95 -89.02
CA VAL A 3 -44.66 41.93 -89.19
C VAL A 3 -44.78 43.23 -88.39
N VAL A 4 -43.79 43.37 -87.49
CA VAL A 4 -43.13 44.54 -86.88
C VAL A 4 -43.53 44.95 -85.46
N GLN A 5 -42.47 45.12 -84.65
CA GLN A 5 -42.30 45.71 -83.29
C GLN A 5 -42.39 44.72 -82.13
N GLY A 6 -41.30 44.08 -81.65
CA GLY A 6 -39.88 44.32 -81.88
C GLY A 6 -39.34 45.50 -81.05
N GLU A 7 -38.63 45.18 -79.96
CA GLU A 7 -37.80 46.08 -79.13
C GLU A 7 -38.49 47.04 -78.15
N GLU A 8 -38.97 46.53 -77.00
CA GLU A 8 -38.87 47.28 -75.71
C GLU A 8 -39.18 46.45 -74.45
N MET A 9 -39.81 45.28 -74.57
CA MET A 9 -40.01 44.37 -73.42
C MET A 9 -38.85 43.39 -73.15
N ALA A 10 -37.72 43.53 -73.86
CA ALA A 10 -36.54 42.68 -73.70
C ALA A 10 -35.57 43.09 -72.58
N VAL A 11 -35.87 44.16 -71.81
CA VAL A 11 -34.98 44.72 -70.78
C VAL A 11 -35.46 44.44 -69.34
N VAL A 12 -36.75 44.18 -69.10
CA VAL A 12 -37.26 44.04 -67.71
C VAL A 12 -37.39 42.57 -67.26
N GLN A 13 -37.62 41.62 -68.17
CA GLN A 13 -37.69 40.19 -67.82
C GLN A 13 -36.31 39.50 -67.72
N ARG A 14 -35.22 40.20 -68.10
CA ARG A 14 -33.83 39.71 -68.02
C ARG A 14 -33.15 39.94 -66.67
N ALA A 15 -33.81 40.61 -65.72
CA ALA A 15 -33.22 40.93 -64.42
C ALA A 15 -33.54 39.94 -63.29
N LEU A 16 -34.34 38.88 -63.53
CA LEU A 16 -34.72 37.91 -62.49
C LEU A 16 -34.48 36.44 -62.88
N THR A 17 -33.82 36.19 -64.01
CA THR A 17 -33.49 34.83 -64.50
C THR A 17 -31.99 34.53 -64.45
N SER A 18 -31.19 35.29 -63.69
CA SER A 18 -29.73 35.10 -63.56
C SER A 18 -29.25 34.46 -62.25
N ASP A 19 -30.15 33.96 -61.37
CA ASP A 19 -29.73 33.39 -60.07
C ASP A 19 -30.21 31.96 -59.78
N SER A 20 -30.73 31.23 -60.78
CA SER A 20 -31.21 29.84 -60.60
C SER A 20 -30.20 28.74 -61.00
N SER A 21 -28.93 29.06 -61.28
CA SER A 21 -27.96 28.09 -61.83
C SER A 21 -26.74 27.80 -60.95
N ARG A 22 -26.83 27.93 -59.60
CA ARG A 22 -25.64 27.77 -58.75
C ARG A 22 -25.69 26.89 -57.48
N ASN A 23 -26.68 26.01 -57.28
CA ASN A 23 -26.73 25.21 -56.02
C ASN A 23 -26.98 23.69 -56.10
N ASN A 24 -26.93 23.04 -57.28
CA ASN A 24 -27.21 21.60 -57.38
C ASN A 24 -26.01 20.64 -57.26
N ASP A 25 -24.76 21.13 -57.17
CA ASP A 25 -23.56 20.27 -57.12
C ASP A 25 -23.20 19.74 -55.70
N THR A 26 -24.08 19.86 -54.72
CA THR A 26 -23.79 19.54 -53.30
C THR A 26 -24.65 18.42 -52.69
N ALA A 27 -25.60 17.85 -53.43
CA ALA A 27 -26.48 16.78 -52.95
C ALA A 27 -25.98 15.39 -53.38
N LEU A 28 -25.98 14.42 -52.44
CA LEU A 28 -25.60 13.02 -52.69
C LEU A 28 -26.58 12.36 -53.68
N SER A 29 -26.06 11.62 -54.67
CA SER A 29 -26.90 10.88 -55.61
C SER A 29 -27.57 9.65 -54.98
N ALA A 30 -28.64 9.13 -55.59
CA ALA A 30 -29.33 7.93 -55.11
C ALA A 30 -28.37 6.72 -55.00
N PHE A 31 -27.53 6.51 -56.01
CA PHE A 31 -26.50 5.47 -55.99
C PHE A 31 -25.51 5.63 -54.83
N GLN A 32 -25.08 6.87 -54.56
CA GLN A 32 -24.17 7.15 -53.43
C GLN A 32 -24.84 6.87 -52.08
N LEU A 33 -26.14 7.14 -51.93
CA LEU A 33 -26.90 6.82 -50.73
C LEU A 33 -27.04 5.30 -50.52
N ASP A 34 -27.28 4.53 -51.59
CA ASP A 34 -27.35 3.07 -51.51
C ASP A 34 -26.02 2.45 -51.07
N VAL A 35 -24.90 2.94 -51.63
CA VAL A 35 -23.55 2.52 -51.20
C VAL A 35 -23.33 2.83 -49.71
N LEU A 36 -23.70 4.04 -49.27
CA LEU A 36 -23.57 4.42 -47.85
C LEU A 36 -24.45 3.56 -46.94
N TYR A 37 -25.64 3.18 -47.39
CA TYR A 37 -26.53 2.29 -46.65
C TYR A 37 -25.93 0.90 -46.44
N ILE A 38 -25.37 0.30 -47.50
CA ILE A 38 -24.67 -0.98 -47.44
C ILE A 38 -23.48 -0.90 -46.47
N VAL A 39 -22.73 0.20 -46.51
CA VAL A 39 -21.60 0.43 -45.59
C VAL A 39 -22.07 0.53 -44.14
N ILE A 40 -23.14 1.29 -43.86
CA ILE A 40 -23.70 1.42 -42.50
C ILE A 40 -24.08 0.05 -41.95
N LEU A 41 -24.79 -0.77 -42.74
CA LEU A 41 -25.23 -2.10 -42.32
C LEU A 41 -24.03 -3.02 -42.05
N SER A 42 -23.10 -3.10 -43.00
CA SER A 42 -21.93 -3.98 -42.93
C SER A 42 -21.01 -3.61 -41.76
N CYS A 43 -20.69 -2.34 -41.61
CA CYS A 43 -19.83 -1.85 -40.53
C CYS A 43 -20.50 -2.00 -39.15
N SER A 44 -21.81 -1.73 -39.04
CA SER A 44 -22.54 -1.88 -37.78
C SER A 44 -22.62 -3.34 -37.34
N ALA A 45 -22.78 -4.28 -38.28
CA ALA A 45 -22.72 -5.71 -38.00
C ALA A 45 -21.33 -6.13 -37.49
N LEU A 46 -20.25 -5.69 -38.14
CA LEU A 46 -18.88 -5.93 -37.68
C LEU A 46 -18.61 -5.35 -36.29
N SER A 47 -19.15 -4.17 -36.00
CA SER A 47 -19.06 -3.53 -34.68
C SER A 47 -19.73 -4.37 -33.59
N LEU A 48 -20.93 -4.90 -33.84
CA LEU A 48 -21.61 -5.80 -32.90
C LEU A 48 -20.84 -7.09 -32.66
N VAL A 49 -20.23 -7.68 -33.69
CA VAL A 49 -19.33 -8.83 -33.54
C VAL A 49 -18.14 -8.48 -32.64
N GLY A 50 -17.55 -7.30 -32.82
CA GLY A 50 -16.50 -6.78 -31.94
C GLY A 50 -16.95 -6.65 -30.48
N CYS A 51 -18.12 -6.07 -30.24
CA CYS A 51 -18.68 -5.95 -28.89
C CYS A 51 -18.92 -7.32 -28.24
N LEU A 52 -19.49 -8.27 -28.98
CA LEU A 52 -19.73 -9.64 -28.50
C LEU A 52 -18.42 -10.36 -28.16
N TYR A 53 -17.37 -10.15 -28.95
CA TYR A 53 -16.04 -10.68 -28.66
C TYR A 53 -15.52 -10.20 -27.29
N ILE A 54 -15.62 -8.90 -27.00
CA ILE A 54 -15.20 -8.34 -25.70
C ILE A 54 -16.06 -8.89 -24.55
N ILE A 55 -17.39 -8.91 -24.71
CA ILE A 55 -18.31 -9.41 -23.69
C ILE A 55 -18.00 -10.88 -23.37
N ARG A 56 -17.82 -11.71 -24.40
CA ARG A 56 -17.44 -13.12 -24.24
C ARG A 56 -16.07 -13.25 -23.58
N HIS A 57 -15.08 -12.48 -24.00
CA HIS A 57 -13.73 -12.51 -23.43
C HIS A 57 -13.75 -12.17 -21.94
N HIS A 58 -14.47 -11.10 -21.56
CA HIS A 58 -14.62 -10.68 -20.18
C HIS A 58 -15.34 -11.73 -19.34
N TYR A 59 -16.45 -12.30 -19.84
CA TYR A 59 -17.17 -13.38 -19.18
C TYR A 59 -16.27 -14.61 -18.93
N VAL A 60 -15.51 -15.04 -19.94
CA VAL A 60 -14.58 -16.17 -19.82
C VAL A 60 -13.43 -15.85 -18.85
N SER A 61 -12.87 -14.65 -18.91
CA SER A 61 -11.80 -14.20 -18.01
C SER A 61 -12.26 -14.11 -16.55
N SER A 62 -13.47 -13.60 -16.33
CA SER A 62 -14.12 -13.54 -15.01
C SER A 62 -14.29 -14.94 -14.42
N ARG A 63 -14.68 -15.92 -15.25
CA ARG A 63 -14.83 -17.32 -14.84
C ARG A 63 -13.51 -18.05 -14.59
N HIS A 64 -12.42 -17.61 -15.21
CA HIS A 64 -11.08 -18.18 -15.01
C HIS A 64 -10.30 -17.50 -13.86
N HIS A 65 -10.97 -16.73 -13.00
CA HIS A 65 -10.44 -16.16 -11.75
C HIS A 65 -9.13 -15.36 -11.83
N ARG A 66 -8.71 -14.92 -13.03
CA ARG A 66 -7.78 -13.79 -13.12
C ARG A 66 -8.59 -12.55 -12.77
N GLY A 67 -8.28 -11.93 -11.63
CA GLY A 67 -9.00 -10.74 -11.17
C GLY A 67 -9.23 -9.75 -12.30
N VAL A 68 -10.50 -9.41 -12.52
CA VAL A 68 -10.86 -8.48 -13.59
C VAL A 68 -10.43 -7.07 -13.15
N SER A 69 -9.54 -6.45 -13.93
CA SER A 69 -9.05 -5.11 -13.64
C SER A 69 -10.16 -4.08 -13.82
N MET A 70 -10.09 -2.97 -13.09
CA MET A 70 -11.05 -1.87 -13.28
C MET A 70 -11.11 -1.40 -14.74
N VAL A 71 -9.97 -1.38 -15.43
CA VAL A 71 -9.89 -1.01 -16.85
C VAL A 71 -10.72 -1.97 -17.71
N GLN A 72 -10.63 -3.29 -17.47
CA GLN A 72 -11.45 -4.27 -18.20
C GLN A 72 -12.95 -4.06 -17.96
N ASN A 73 -13.36 -3.69 -16.75
CA ASN A 73 -14.74 -3.31 -16.47
C ASN A 73 -15.18 -2.05 -17.22
N MET A 74 -14.30 -1.05 -17.34
CA MET A 74 -14.61 0.14 -18.14
C MET A 74 -14.80 -0.21 -19.62
N VAL A 75 -13.95 -1.08 -20.17
CA VAL A 75 -14.02 -1.53 -21.57
C VAL A 75 -15.26 -2.37 -21.83
N LEU A 76 -15.68 -3.22 -20.88
CA LEU A 76 -16.91 -3.98 -20.98
C LEU A 76 -18.11 -3.03 -21.13
N VAL A 77 -18.21 -2.01 -20.27
CA VAL A 77 -19.29 -1.02 -20.37
C VAL A 77 -19.22 -0.28 -21.70
N LEU A 78 -18.03 0.13 -22.15
CA LEU A 78 -17.86 0.75 -23.47
C LEU A 78 -18.42 -0.15 -24.59
N SER A 79 -18.13 -1.45 -24.54
CA SER A 79 -18.61 -2.42 -25.54
C SER A 79 -20.12 -2.58 -25.53
N VAL A 80 -20.76 -2.50 -24.36
CA VAL A 80 -22.22 -2.50 -24.23
C VAL A 80 -22.82 -1.20 -24.80
N LEU A 81 -22.20 -0.05 -24.52
CA LEU A 81 -22.63 1.24 -25.06
C LEU A 81 -22.50 1.29 -26.59
N ASP A 82 -21.38 0.82 -27.13
CA ASP A 82 -21.13 0.75 -28.58
C ASP A 82 -22.10 -0.22 -29.26
N ALA A 83 -22.48 -1.33 -28.60
CA ALA A 83 -23.52 -2.22 -29.11
C ALA A 83 -24.89 -1.53 -29.16
N GLY A 84 -25.26 -0.78 -28.12
CA GLY A 84 -26.48 0.04 -28.08
C GLY A 84 -26.49 1.15 -29.13
N LEU A 85 -25.33 1.59 -29.61
CA LEU A 85 -25.20 2.56 -30.69
C LEU A 85 -25.21 1.92 -32.09
N SER A 86 -24.66 0.72 -32.25
CA SER A 86 -24.62 -0.02 -33.53
C SER A 86 -25.94 -0.70 -33.86
N PHE A 87 -26.67 -1.22 -32.87
CA PHE A 87 -27.93 -1.96 -33.09
C PHE A 87 -29.03 -1.11 -33.76
N PRO A 88 -29.33 0.13 -33.32
CA PRO A 88 -30.35 0.96 -33.98
C PRO A 88 -30.02 1.30 -35.44
N LYS A 89 -28.74 1.31 -35.83
CA LYS A 89 -28.30 1.61 -37.21
C LYS A 89 -28.67 0.51 -38.20
N LEU A 90 -28.87 -0.74 -37.73
CA LEU A 90 -29.25 -1.87 -38.58
C LEU A 90 -30.66 -1.73 -39.19
N PHE A 91 -31.52 -0.94 -38.56
CA PHE A 91 -32.91 -0.73 -39.00
C PHE A 91 -33.06 0.36 -40.06
N GLY A 92 -31.98 1.03 -40.44
CA GLY A 92 -32.01 1.99 -41.53
C GLY A 92 -32.94 3.18 -41.31
N ASN A 93 -33.40 3.81 -42.39
CA ASN A 93 -34.41 4.86 -42.34
C ASN A 93 -35.79 4.25 -42.63
N PRO A 94 -36.77 4.28 -41.69
CA PRO A 94 -38.04 3.54 -41.81
C PRO A 94 -39.05 4.13 -42.83
N LEU A 95 -38.59 4.73 -43.93
CA LEU A 95 -39.39 5.47 -44.90
C LEU A 95 -40.39 4.61 -45.73
N THR A 96 -40.46 3.30 -45.51
CA THR A 96 -41.23 2.36 -46.35
C THR A 96 -42.39 1.65 -45.64
N ALA A 97 -42.76 2.04 -44.42
CA ALA A 97 -43.88 1.43 -43.68
C ALA A 97 -44.91 2.47 -43.20
N ASP A 98 -46.11 2.03 -42.82
CA ASP A 98 -47.24 2.85 -42.37
C ASP A 98 -46.85 4.11 -41.59
N ALA A 99 -47.37 5.28 -42.00
CA ALA A 99 -46.92 6.60 -41.56
C ALA A 99 -46.87 6.80 -40.02
N VAL A 100 -47.74 6.12 -39.27
CA VAL A 100 -47.79 6.18 -37.80
C VAL A 100 -46.69 5.33 -37.15
N VAL A 101 -46.51 4.09 -37.63
CA VAL A 101 -45.48 3.15 -37.13
C VAL A 101 -44.08 3.62 -37.53
N ALA A 102 -43.93 4.15 -38.75
CA ALA A 102 -42.70 4.77 -39.22
C ALA A 102 -42.28 5.98 -38.37
N THR A 103 -43.24 6.78 -37.88
CA THR A 103 -42.93 7.95 -37.03
C THR A 103 -42.49 7.54 -35.61
N ALA A 104 -43.12 6.53 -35.01
CA ALA A 104 -42.75 6.05 -33.68
C ALA A 104 -41.39 5.33 -33.68
N SER A 105 -41.15 4.44 -34.64
CA SER A 105 -39.87 3.74 -34.81
C SER A 105 -38.71 4.69 -35.10
N CYS A 106 -38.94 5.72 -35.92
CA CYS A 106 -37.97 6.78 -36.20
C CYS A 106 -37.57 7.57 -34.94
N LYS A 107 -38.55 7.93 -34.09
CA LYS A 107 -38.26 8.62 -32.82
C LYS A 107 -37.50 7.74 -31.83
N ALA A 108 -37.85 6.45 -31.75
CA ALA A 108 -37.15 5.49 -30.90
C ALA A 108 -35.70 5.28 -31.35
N GLN A 109 -35.47 5.14 -32.65
CA GLN A 109 -34.12 5.04 -33.24
C GLN A 109 -33.29 6.30 -32.91
N ALA A 110 -33.86 7.49 -33.12
CA ALA A 110 -33.19 8.76 -32.86
C ALA A 110 -32.81 8.94 -31.39
N PHE A 111 -33.72 8.56 -30.47
CA PHE A 111 -33.47 8.60 -29.03
C PHE A 111 -32.33 7.65 -28.64
N ALA A 112 -32.35 6.40 -29.12
CA ALA A 112 -31.31 5.43 -28.83
C ALA A 112 -29.94 5.88 -29.35
N LEU A 113 -29.86 6.36 -30.60
CA LEU A 113 -28.62 6.85 -31.19
C LEU A 113 -28.03 8.04 -30.43
N HIS A 114 -28.87 8.99 -29.99
CA HIS A 114 -28.41 10.14 -29.21
C HIS A 114 -27.94 9.72 -27.82
N LEU A 115 -28.73 8.90 -27.11
CA LEU A 115 -28.42 8.43 -25.76
C LEU A 115 -27.12 7.62 -25.72
N PHE A 116 -27.04 6.54 -26.50
CA PHE A 116 -25.85 5.66 -26.50
C PHE A 116 -24.63 6.34 -27.13
N GLY A 117 -24.82 7.22 -28.11
CA GLY A 117 -23.74 8.03 -28.67
C GLY A 117 -23.11 8.96 -27.63
N LEU A 118 -23.93 9.69 -26.88
CA LEU A 118 -23.43 10.62 -25.87
C LEU A 118 -22.84 9.88 -24.66
N LEU A 119 -23.45 8.75 -24.27
CA LEU A 119 -22.87 7.85 -23.27
C LEU A 119 -21.48 7.34 -23.70
N SER A 120 -21.31 6.88 -24.94
CA SER A 120 -20.02 6.39 -25.44
C SER A 120 -18.95 7.50 -25.42
N VAL A 121 -19.29 8.73 -25.82
CA VAL A 121 -18.38 9.89 -25.77
C VAL A 121 -17.93 10.21 -24.33
N LEU A 122 -18.88 10.33 -23.39
CA LEU A 122 -18.58 10.63 -21.99
C LEU A 122 -17.82 9.48 -21.32
N TRP A 123 -18.11 8.24 -21.69
CA TRP A 123 -17.42 7.07 -21.15
C TRP A 123 -15.97 6.95 -21.60
N ASN A 124 -15.66 7.34 -22.84
CA ASN A 124 -14.27 7.44 -23.31
C ASN A 124 -13.47 8.47 -22.49
N ALA A 125 -14.07 9.61 -22.15
CA ALA A 125 -13.45 10.58 -21.24
C ALA A 125 -13.25 10.00 -19.82
N ALA A 126 -14.22 9.21 -19.32
CA ALA A 126 -14.11 8.52 -18.04
C ALA A 126 -12.98 7.46 -18.04
N ILE A 127 -12.83 6.69 -19.12
CA ILE A 127 -11.72 5.74 -19.32
C ILE A 127 -10.37 6.47 -19.26
N ALA A 128 -10.22 7.57 -20.01
CA ALA A 128 -9.00 8.37 -20.00
C ALA A 128 -8.67 8.90 -18.60
N HIS A 129 -9.68 9.38 -17.87
CA HIS A 129 -9.49 9.82 -16.48
C HIS A 129 -9.13 8.66 -15.54
N CYS A 130 -9.74 7.49 -15.71
CA CYS A 130 -9.40 6.30 -14.93
C CYS A 130 -7.93 5.90 -15.13
N PHE A 131 -7.43 5.94 -16.37
CA PHE A 131 -6.01 5.72 -16.67
C PHE A 131 -5.09 6.76 -16.02
N TYR A 132 -5.43 8.05 -16.12
CA TYR A 132 -4.68 9.10 -15.43
C TYR A 132 -4.56 8.84 -13.93
N ARG A 133 -5.67 8.47 -13.28
CA ARG A 133 -5.69 8.17 -11.84
C ARG A 133 -4.86 6.93 -11.51
N LYS A 134 -4.96 5.87 -12.32
CA LYS A 134 -4.19 4.63 -12.12
C LYS A 134 -2.69 4.84 -12.31
N ILE A 135 -2.29 5.57 -13.36
CA ILE A 135 -0.88 5.72 -13.76
C ILE A 135 -0.21 6.88 -13.00
N VAL A 136 -0.81 8.07 -13.04
CA VAL A 136 -0.22 9.30 -12.47
C VAL A 136 -0.54 9.45 -10.99
N CYS A 137 -1.81 9.27 -10.60
CA CYS A 137 -2.18 9.37 -9.18
C CYS A 137 -1.86 8.10 -8.38
N ARG A 138 -1.46 7.00 -9.06
CA ARG A 138 -1.17 5.69 -8.45
C ARG A 138 -2.30 5.22 -7.53
N ASP A 139 -3.55 5.47 -7.94
CA ASP A 139 -4.73 4.97 -7.22
C ASP A 139 -4.72 3.44 -7.23
N SER A 140 -5.02 2.82 -6.08
CA SER A 140 -5.19 1.37 -5.98
C SER A 140 -6.48 0.92 -6.68
N GLU A 141 -6.55 -0.34 -7.09
CA GLU A 141 -7.73 -0.92 -7.75
C GLU A 141 -9.00 -0.74 -6.90
N ALA A 142 -8.90 -0.88 -5.57
CA ALA A 142 -10.03 -0.66 -4.65
C ALA A 142 -10.54 0.80 -4.70
N ARG A 143 -9.64 1.79 -4.72
CA ARG A 143 -10.01 3.21 -4.84
C ARG A 143 -10.65 3.53 -6.18
N LEU A 144 -10.12 2.98 -7.27
CA LEU A 144 -10.68 3.15 -8.61
C LEU A 144 -12.09 2.54 -8.69
N LYS A 145 -12.30 1.35 -8.13
CA LYS A 145 -13.63 0.71 -8.04
C LYS A 145 -14.63 1.51 -7.22
N ASN A 146 -14.20 2.10 -6.10
CA ASN A 146 -15.08 2.98 -5.32
C ASN A 146 -15.53 4.22 -6.13
N ARG A 147 -14.68 4.72 -7.03
CA ARG A 147 -15.01 5.80 -7.97
C ARG A 147 -15.84 5.36 -9.16
N PHE A 148 -16.00 4.07 -9.44
CA PHE A 148 -16.78 3.56 -10.56
C PHE A 148 -18.20 4.15 -10.61
N LYS A 149 -18.88 4.18 -9.46
CA LYS A 149 -20.24 4.72 -9.34
C LYS A 149 -20.31 6.19 -9.75
N LEU A 150 -19.27 6.97 -9.43
CA LEU A 150 -19.17 8.37 -9.84
C LEU A 150 -19.01 8.50 -11.37
N TYR A 151 -18.21 7.64 -12.01
CA TYR A 151 -18.07 7.64 -13.47
C TYR A 151 -19.39 7.29 -14.18
N VAL A 152 -20.13 6.31 -13.66
CA VAL A 152 -21.48 5.97 -14.13
C VAL A 152 -22.41 7.18 -14.02
N LEU A 153 -22.44 7.84 -12.86
CA LEU A 153 -23.29 9.02 -12.64
C LEU A 153 -22.95 10.16 -13.61
N LEU A 154 -21.66 10.47 -13.77
CA LEU A 154 -21.19 11.57 -14.62
C LEU A 154 -21.45 11.35 -16.11
N ALA A 155 -21.49 10.10 -16.57
CA ALA A 155 -21.84 9.79 -17.95
C ALA A 155 -23.37 9.72 -18.17
N LEU A 156 -24.10 9.10 -17.23
CA LEU A 156 -25.50 8.77 -17.39
C LEU A 156 -26.42 9.98 -17.26
N VAL A 157 -26.17 10.86 -16.28
CA VAL A 157 -27.03 12.02 -16.01
C VAL A 157 -27.09 12.98 -17.21
N PRO A 158 -25.97 13.46 -17.78
CA PRO A 158 -26.03 14.39 -18.92
C PRO A 158 -26.63 13.74 -20.18
N ALA A 159 -26.35 12.45 -20.40
CA ALA A 159 -26.85 11.73 -21.57
C ALA A 159 -28.37 11.53 -21.53
N ILE A 160 -28.92 11.11 -20.38
CA ILE A 160 -30.37 10.95 -20.22
C ILE A 160 -31.06 12.31 -20.25
N SER A 161 -30.57 13.31 -19.49
CA SER A 161 -31.20 14.62 -19.43
C SER A 161 -31.30 15.29 -20.80
N SER A 162 -30.23 15.23 -21.60
CA SER A 162 -30.26 15.79 -22.97
C SER A 162 -31.16 15.01 -23.92
N SER A 163 -31.14 13.67 -23.85
CA SER A 163 -31.99 12.80 -24.69
C SER A 163 -33.48 13.03 -24.42
N VAL A 164 -33.87 13.12 -23.15
CA VAL A 164 -35.24 13.36 -22.71
C VAL A 164 -35.69 14.77 -23.11
N ALA A 165 -34.84 15.79 -22.93
CA ALA A 165 -35.15 17.15 -23.34
C ALA A 165 -35.39 17.27 -24.86
N LEU A 166 -34.58 16.58 -25.67
CA LEU A 166 -34.75 16.55 -27.13
C LEU A 166 -36.00 15.77 -27.56
N TYR A 167 -36.32 14.68 -26.86
CA TYR A 167 -37.56 13.93 -27.09
C TYR A 167 -38.78 14.81 -26.80
N ALA A 168 -38.80 15.47 -25.63
CA ALA A 168 -39.86 16.39 -25.23
C ALA A 168 -40.01 17.58 -26.19
N ALA A 169 -38.89 18.09 -26.71
CA ALA A 169 -38.88 19.16 -27.72
C ALA A 169 -39.27 18.70 -29.13
N ASN A 170 -39.58 17.42 -29.34
CA ASN A 170 -40.04 16.81 -30.59
C ASN A 170 -39.13 17.12 -31.81
N VAL A 171 -37.80 17.16 -31.59
CA VAL A 171 -36.82 17.53 -32.63
C VAL A 171 -36.19 16.35 -33.36
N PHE A 172 -36.61 15.13 -33.02
CA PHE A 172 -36.17 13.91 -33.67
C PHE A 172 -36.89 13.66 -35.01
N GLY A 173 -36.17 13.12 -35.99
CA GLY A 173 -36.70 12.64 -37.26
C GLY A 173 -35.60 12.37 -38.27
N ASN A 174 -35.96 12.26 -39.56
CA ASN A 174 -35.01 11.92 -40.61
C ASN A 174 -33.81 12.90 -40.68
N ALA A 175 -32.60 12.38 -40.55
CA ALA A 175 -31.33 13.13 -40.56
C ALA A 175 -30.36 12.58 -41.62
N THR A 176 -30.90 12.37 -42.83
CA THR A 176 -30.24 11.86 -44.05
C THR A 176 -30.12 10.33 -44.06
N PHE A 177 -29.27 9.75 -43.21
CA PHE A 177 -28.93 8.32 -43.28
C PHE A 177 -29.78 7.44 -42.36
N TYR A 178 -30.27 8.02 -41.27
CA TYR A 178 -31.05 7.37 -40.22
C TYR A 178 -31.83 8.45 -39.47
N CYS A 179 -32.77 8.05 -38.62
CA CYS A 179 -33.47 9.01 -37.78
C CYS A 179 -32.57 9.51 -36.64
N TRP A 180 -32.45 10.83 -36.50
CA TRP A 180 -31.70 11.50 -35.44
C TRP A 180 -32.25 12.92 -35.17
N ILE A 181 -31.44 13.89 -34.77
CA ILE A 181 -31.87 15.28 -34.54
C ILE A 181 -31.97 16.01 -35.89
N LYS A 182 -33.11 16.65 -36.20
CA LYS A 182 -33.31 17.36 -37.48
C LYS A 182 -32.47 18.64 -37.62
N SER A 183 -32.38 19.42 -36.55
CA SER A 183 -31.71 20.73 -36.57
C SER A 183 -30.20 20.60 -36.35
N ARG A 184 -29.40 21.12 -37.30
CA ARG A 184 -27.93 21.15 -37.20
C ARG A 184 -27.44 21.94 -35.99
N SER A 185 -28.07 23.06 -35.66
CA SER A 185 -27.73 23.85 -34.46
C SER A 185 -27.92 23.03 -33.18
N LYS A 186 -29.04 22.28 -33.07
CA LYS A 186 -29.28 21.40 -31.93
C LYS A 186 -28.30 20.22 -31.89
N GLN A 187 -27.95 19.63 -33.04
CA GLN A 187 -26.90 18.59 -33.12
C GLN A 187 -25.58 19.09 -32.54
N PHE A 188 -25.17 20.33 -32.85
CA PHE A 188 -23.94 20.90 -32.31
C PHE A 188 -23.97 21.02 -30.79
N TRP A 189 -24.95 21.77 -30.26
CA TRP A 189 -24.99 22.10 -28.82
C TRP A 189 -25.26 20.90 -27.92
N THR A 190 -26.01 19.90 -28.40
CA THR A 190 -26.41 18.75 -27.56
C THR A 190 -25.54 17.51 -27.75
N PHE A 191 -24.68 17.48 -28.77
CA PHE A 191 -23.83 16.33 -29.06
C PHE A 191 -22.38 16.72 -29.38
N TYR A 192 -22.15 17.46 -30.47
CA TYR A 192 -20.78 17.72 -30.94
C TYR A 192 -19.96 18.62 -30.01
N LEU A 193 -20.60 19.51 -29.23
CA LEU A 193 -19.92 20.24 -28.17
C LEU A 193 -19.30 19.29 -27.14
N PHE A 194 -20.02 18.24 -26.73
CA PHE A 194 -19.50 17.22 -25.82
C PHE A 194 -18.37 16.40 -26.45
N VAL A 195 -18.46 16.10 -27.76
CA VAL A 195 -17.38 15.44 -28.50
C VAL A 195 -16.11 16.31 -28.48
N LEU A 196 -16.21 17.61 -28.78
CA LEU A 196 -15.06 18.52 -28.77
C LEU A 196 -14.46 18.68 -27.38
N LEU A 197 -15.30 18.84 -26.35
CA LEU A 197 -14.86 18.91 -24.96
C LEU A 197 -14.19 17.61 -24.51
N ALA A 198 -14.72 16.45 -24.89
CA ALA A 198 -14.11 15.15 -24.62
C ALA A 198 -12.76 15.02 -25.31
N ILE A 199 -12.64 15.38 -26.60
CA ILE A 199 -11.37 15.37 -27.33
C ILE A 199 -10.33 16.27 -26.64
N LEU A 200 -10.71 17.50 -26.28
CA LEU A 200 -9.83 18.43 -25.58
C LEU A 200 -9.38 17.86 -24.23
N TYR A 201 -10.33 17.39 -23.43
CA TYR A 201 -10.07 16.81 -22.12
C TYR A 201 -9.14 15.60 -22.19
N VAL A 202 -9.44 14.65 -23.08
CA VAL A 202 -8.63 13.46 -23.29
C VAL A 202 -7.22 13.83 -23.78
N SER A 203 -7.09 14.83 -24.66
CA SER A 203 -5.79 15.32 -25.14
C SER A 203 -4.95 15.96 -24.03
N VAL A 204 -5.57 16.76 -23.15
CA VAL A 204 -4.91 17.32 -21.96
C VAL A 204 -4.46 16.21 -21.02
N ILE A 205 -5.32 15.23 -20.75
CA ILE A 205 -4.99 14.09 -19.91
C ILE A 205 -3.84 13.27 -20.51
N LEU A 206 -3.82 13.04 -21.83
CA LEU A 206 -2.72 12.38 -22.53
C LEU A 206 -1.42 13.15 -22.34
N CYS A 207 -1.43 14.46 -22.59
CA CYS A 207 -0.25 15.32 -22.47
C CYS A 207 0.29 15.35 -21.03
N VAL A 208 -0.59 15.51 -20.04
CA VAL A 208 -0.21 15.48 -18.63
C VAL A 208 0.35 14.11 -18.24
N THR A 209 -0.32 13.02 -18.63
CA THR A 209 0.13 11.66 -18.33
C THR A 209 1.48 11.38 -18.97
N HIS A 210 1.64 11.71 -20.25
CA HIS A 210 2.88 11.58 -20.99
C HIS A 210 4.01 12.36 -20.31
N ASN A 211 3.80 13.65 -20.01
CA ASN A 211 4.85 14.48 -19.44
C ASN A 211 5.21 14.04 -18.02
N ARG A 212 4.23 13.58 -17.23
CA ARG A 212 4.47 13.03 -15.88
C ARG A 212 5.23 11.71 -15.94
N VAL A 213 4.76 10.75 -16.73
CA VAL A 213 5.41 9.44 -16.91
C VAL A 213 6.81 9.63 -17.49
N SER A 214 6.95 10.43 -18.55
CA SER A 214 8.25 10.73 -19.15
C SER A 214 9.18 11.38 -18.14
N ARG A 215 8.72 12.32 -17.31
CA ARG A 215 9.55 12.93 -16.26
C ARG A 215 9.92 11.96 -15.15
N ASP A 216 8.96 11.18 -14.68
CA ASP A 216 9.13 10.23 -13.57
C ASP A 216 10.05 9.06 -13.97
N PHE A 217 10.17 8.77 -15.28
CA PHE A 217 10.98 7.66 -15.81
C PHE A 217 12.08 8.08 -16.80
N ARG A 218 12.33 9.39 -16.97
CA ARG A 218 13.43 9.90 -17.82
C ARG A 218 14.77 9.36 -17.39
N ASP A 219 14.92 9.16 -16.08
CA ASP A 219 16.14 8.70 -15.42
C ASP A 219 16.05 7.21 -14.98
N ALA A 220 15.03 6.46 -15.43
CA ALA A 220 14.85 5.05 -15.08
C ALA A 220 15.62 4.09 -16.01
N HIS A 221 15.86 2.86 -15.55
CA HIS A 221 16.55 1.78 -16.25
C HIS A 221 15.90 1.36 -17.58
N LEU A 222 16.66 0.69 -18.47
CA LEU A 222 16.23 0.28 -19.81
C LEU A 222 14.94 -0.56 -19.82
N ASP A 223 14.82 -1.57 -18.94
CA ASP A 223 13.60 -2.41 -18.83
C ASP A 223 12.35 -1.58 -18.46
N ALA A 224 12.53 -0.60 -17.57
CA ALA A 224 11.47 0.31 -17.14
C ALA A 224 11.10 1.31 -18.26
N GLN A 225 12.08 1.78 -19.03
CA GLN A 225 11.86 2.63 -20.20
C GLN A 225 11.11 1.89 -21.31
N GLU A 226 11.48 0.65 -21.63
CA GLU A 226 10.76 -0.19 -22.61
C GLU A 226 9.30 -0.40 -22.19
N SER A 227 9.08 -0.75 -20.92
CA SER A 227 7.74 -0.95 -20.35
C SER A 227 6.90 0.34 -20.34
N SER A 228 7.50 1.46 -19.96
CA SER A 228 6.88 2.79 -19.95
C SER A 228 6.56 3.27 -21.37
N ALA A 229 7.45 3.05 -22.33
CA ALA A 229 7.24 3.37 -23.75
C ALA A 229 6.08 2.55 -24.32
N LEU A 230 5.98 1.27 -23.95
CA LEU A 230 4.87 0.40 -24.34
C LEU A 230 3.53 0.89 -23.76
N ILE A 231 3.49 1.19 -22.46
CA ILE A 231 2.30 1.74 -21.77
C ILE A 231 1.86 3.05 -22.44
N THR A 232 2.82 3.94 -22.68
CA THR A 232 2.59 5.25 -23.31
C THR A 232 2.09 5.11 -24.74
N SER A 233 2.69 4.21 -25.52
CA SER A 233 2.27 3.92 -26.90
C SER A 233 0.83 3.41 -26.94
N LYS A 234 0.47 2.47 -26.05
CA LYS A 234 -0.91 1.97 -25.94
C LYS A 234 -1.89 3.08 -25.56
N LEU A 235 -1.57 3.91 -24.56
CA LEU A 235 -2.40 5.05 -24.17
C LEU A 235 -2.62 6.04 -25.33
N ARG A 236 -1.57 6.31 -26.10
CA ARG A 236 -1.67 7.14 -27.32
C ARG A 236 -2.57 6.49 -28.37
N ILE A 237 -2.45 5.18 -28.61
CA ILE A 237 -3.32 4.47 -29.58
C ILE A 237 -4.79 4.55 -29.16
N TYR A 238 -5.11 4.32 -27.88
CA TYR A 238 -6.48 4.42 -27.37
C TYR A 238 -7.10 5.80 -27.62
N ILE A 239 -6.32 6.85 -27.42
CA ILE A 239 -6.77 8.24 -27.55
C ILE A 239 -6.79 8.69 -29.01
N ALA A 240 -5.79 8.31 -29.80
CA ALA A 240 -5.73 8.59 -31.23
C ALA A 240 -6.93 7.97 -31.96
N VAL A 241 -7.32 6.75 -31.59
CA VAL A 241 -8.48 6.09 -32.19
C VAL A 241 -9.77 6.82 -31.87
N PHE A 242 -9.97 7.29 -30.63
CA PHE A 242 -11.14 8.11 -30.31
C PHE A 242 -11.22 9.37 -31.20
N ILE A 243 -10.10 10.07 -31.38
CA ILE A 243 -10.03 11.25 -32.27
C ILE A 243 -10.35 10.83 -33.71
N VAL A 244 -9.67 9.81 -34.24
CA VAL A 244 -9.87 9.33 -35.63
C VAL A 244 -11.31 8.88 -35.86
N LEU A 245 -11.97 8.24 -34.89
CA LEU A 245 -13.32 7.73 -35.07
C LEU A 245 -14.36 8.86 -35.15
N TRP A 246 -14.19 9.93 -34.37
CA TRP A 246 -15.16 11.01 -34.25
C TRP A 246 -14.87 12.23 -35.13
N THR A 247 -13.63 12.48 -35.54
CA THR A 247 -13.25 13.63 -36.36
C THR A 247 -13.99 13.67 -37.72
N PRO A 248 -14.05 12.59 -38.53
CA PRO A 248 -14.79 12.61 -39.79
C PRO A 248 -16.28 12.94 -39.62
N SER A 249 -16.89 12.47 -38.53
CA SER A 249 -18.28 12.78 -38.21
C SER A 249 -18.48 14.25 -37.85
N ALA A 250 -17.59 14.83 -37.06
CA ALA A 250 -17.61 16.25 -36.73
C ALA A 250 -17.39 17.11 -37.98
N VAL A 251 -16.41 16.77 -38.82
CA VAL A 251 -16.13 17.48 -40.07
C VAL A 251 -17.33 17.43 -41.01
N PHE A 252 -17.90 16.23 -41.24
CA PHE A 252 -19.04 16.07 -42.13
C PHE A 252 -20.26 16.88 -41.68
N ARG A 253 -20.61 16.85 -40.39
CA ARG A 253 -21.81 17.54 -39.89
C ARG A 253 -21.62 19.05 -39.70
N LEU A 254 -20.40 19.52 -39.42
CA LEU A 254 -20.13 20.94 -39.17
C LEU A 254 -19.73 21.72 -40.43
N LEU A 255 -19.11 21.06 -41.40
CA LEU A 255 -18.60 21.69 -42.62
C LEU A 255 -19.33 21.21 -43.88
N TYR A 256 -20.51 20.59 -43.75
CA TYR A 256 -21.26 20.01 -44.86
C TYR A 256 -21.37 20.96 -46.07
N ASP A 257 -21.77 22.20 -45.83
CA ASP A 257 -22.01 23.20 -46.90
C ASP A 257 -20.70 23.69 -47.55
N LYS A 258 -19.54 23.33 -46.98
CA LYS A 258 -18.20 23.70 -47.47
C LYS A 258 -17.45 22.54 -48.12
N LEU A 259 -18.01 21.32 -48.13
CA LEU A 259 -17.34 20.11 -48.62
C LEU A 259 -17.33 19.99 -50.15
N GLY A 260 -18.31 20.57 -50.85
CA GLY A 260 -18.40 20.52 -52.32
C GLY A 260 -18.27 19.08 -52.86
N LEU A 261 -17.33 18.87 -53.78
CA LEU A 261 -17.05 17.55 -54.41
C LEU A 261 -16.57 16.47 -53.42
N ALA A 262 -16.04 16.85 -52.25
CA ALA A 262 -15.57 15.90 -51.25
C ALA A 262 -16.69 15.31 -50.37
N THR A 263 -17.94 15.75 -50.54
CA THR A 263 -19.08 15.39 -49.68
C THR A 263 -19.28 13.88 -49.59
N PHE A 264 -19.23 13.15 -50.71
CA PHE A 264 -19.39 11.70 -50.71
C PHE A 264 -18.23 10.97 -50.01
N THR A 265 -16.99 11.37 -50.28
CA THR A 265 -15.80 10.76 -49.67
C THR A 265 -15.78 10.96 -48.16
N VAL A 266 -16.12 12.17 -47.68
CA VAL A 266 -16.19 12.46 -46.24
C VAL A 266 -17.40 11.77 -45.58
N ALA A 267 -18.53 11.65 -46.28
CA ALA A 267 -19.68 10.86 -45.81
C ALA A 267 -19.30 9.39 -45.65
N LEU A 268 -18.62 8.81 -46.63
CA LEU A 268 -18.17 7.42 -46.61
C LEU A 268 -17.21 7.18 -45.43
N LEU A 269 -16.21 8.05 -45.28
CA LEU A 269 -15.26 7.97 -44.17
C LEU A 269 -15.97 8.08 -42.81
N MET A 270 -16.91 9.02 -42.68
CA MET A 270 -17.74 9.15 -41.47
C MET A 270 -18.51 7.87 -41.17
N GLN A 271 -19.16 7.26 -42.18
CA GLN A 271 -19.97 6.07 -41.92
C GLN A 271 -19.12 4.87 -41.54
N VAL A 272 -17.96 4.69 -42.18
CA VAL A 272 -17.00 3.66 -41.78
C VAL A 272 -16.58 3.88 -40.33
N THR A 273 -16.09 5.08 -39.96
CA THR A 273 -15.55 5.31 -38.62
C THR A 273 -16.60 5.24 -37.51
N VAL A 274 -17.78 5.84 -37.72
CA VAL A 274 -18.86 5.84 -36.72
C VAL A 274 -19.52 4.47 -36.58
N CYS A 275 -19.50 3.64 -37.63
CA CYS A 275 -20.15 2.33 -37.58
C CYS A 275 -19.21 1.20 -37.13
N THR A 276 -17.89 1.37 -37.14
CA THR A 276 -16.92 0.32 -36.71
C THR A 276 -16.41 0.47 -35.26
N GLN A 277 -17.09 1.22 -34.40
CA GLN A 277 -16.60 1.54 -33.06
C GLN A 277 -16.35 0.31 -32.18
N GLY A 278 -17.29 -0.64 -32.13
CA GLY A 278 -17.14 -1.89 -31.38
C GLY A 278 -16.04 -2.80 -31.92
N LEU A 279 -15.78 -2.77 -33.23
CA LEU A 279 -14.66 -3.50 -33.84
C LEU A 279 -13.32 -2.86 -33.46
N ALA A 280 -13.22 -1.53 -33.51
CA ALA A 280 -12.05 -0.80 -33.05
C ALA A 280 -11.78 -1.08 -31.56
N THR A 281 -12.83 -1.07 -30.73
CA THR A 281 -12.75 -1.46 -29.32
C THR A 281 -12.21 -2.89 -29.16
N ALA A 282 -12.72 -3.85 -29.94
CA ALA A 282 -12.26 -5.25 -29.91
C ALA A 282 -10.80 -5.45 -30.33
N ILE A 283 -10.35 -4.70 -31.35
CA ILE A 283 -8.98 -4.75 -31.85
C ILE A 283 -8.01 -4.24 -30.79
N ILE A 284 -8.30 -3.09 -30.21
CA ILE A 284 -7.34 -2.38 -29.37
C ILE A 284 -7.38 -2.91 -27.93
N TYR A 285 -8.57 -3.09 -27.36
CA TYR A 285 -8.71 -3.55 -25.98
C TYR A 285 -8.78 -5.07 -25.85
N GLY A 286 -9.15 -5.78 -26.92
CA GLY A 286 -9.42 -7.21 -26.89
C GLY A 286 -8.35 -8.11 -27.53
N GLY A 287 -7.32 -7.53 -28.16
CA GLY A 287 -6.22 -8.28 -28.79
C GLY A 287 -6.66 -9.19 -29.95
N LEU A 288 -7.77 -8.86 -30.62
CA LEU A 288 -8.39 -9.67 -31.67
C LEU A 288 -7.41 -10.05 -32.79
N LEU A 289 -6.61 -9.10 -33.28
CA LEU A 289 -5.59 -9.32 -34.32
C LEU A 289 -4.52 -10.31 -33.89
N THR A 290 -4.03 -10.21 -32.66
CA THR A 290 -3.01 -11.12 -32.11
C THR A 290 -3.53 -12.56 -32.01
N LYS A 291 -4.82 -12.73 -31.68
CA LYS A 291 -5.46 -14.03 -31.58
C LYS A 291 -5.70 -14.66 -32.94
N LEU A 292 -6.17 -13.87 -33.91
CA LEU A 292 -6.33 -14.30 -35.31
C LEU A 292 -4.97 -14.72 -35.91
N TYR A 293 -3.92 -13.93 -35.67
CA TYR A 293 -2.57 -14.27 -36.11
C TYR A 293 -2.09 -15.61 -35.53
N ARG A 294 -2.36 -15.91 -34.25
CA ARG A 294 -2.00 -17.22 -33.64
C ARG A 294 -2.77 -18.40 -34.25
N ILE A 295 -4.06 -18.22 -34.54
CA ILE A 295 -4.89 -19.25 -35.17
C ILE A 295 -4.40 -19.55 -36.58
N VAL A 296 -4.04 -18.50 -37.33
CA VAL A 296 -3.53 -18.62 -38.71
C VAL A 296 -2.09 -19.17 -38.75
N SER A 297 -1.28 -18.90 -37.73
CA SER A 297 0.16 -19.27 -37.73
C SER A 297 0.48 -20.69 -37.24
N CYS A 298 -0.50 -21.50 -36.79
CA CYS A 298 -0.35 -22.92 -36.40
C CYS A 298 0.94 -23.28 -35.63
N LYS A 299 1.39 -22.48 -34.65
CA LYS A 299 2.59 -22.81 -33.84
C LYS A 299 2.19 -23.57 -32.56
N PRO A 300 2.69 -24.79 -32.31
CA PRO A 300 2.47 -25.50 -31.05
C PRO A 300 3.32 -24.91 -29.91
N LEU A 301 2.90 -25.19 -28.67
CA LEU A 301 3.54 -24.76 -27.42
C LEU A 301 4.95 -25.35 -27.33
N ALA A 302 5.99 -24.54 -27.46
CA ALA A 302 7.36 -24.98 -27.27
C ALA A 302 7.66 -25.15 -25.77
N VAL A 303 7.95 -26.37 -25.36
CA VAL A 303 8.61 -26.66 -24.07
C VAL A 303 10.12 -26.50 -24.28
N PRO A 304 10.83 -25.63 -23.56
CA PRO A 304 12.28 -25.58 -23.66
C PRO A 304 12.87 -26.77 -22.90
N ALA A 305 13.57 -27.65 -23.62
CA ALA A 305 14.47 -28.63 -23.05
C ALA A 305 15.76 -27.92 -22.61
N HIS A 306 16.06 -27.91 -21.31
CA HIS A 306 17.35 -27.48 -20.80
C HIS A 306 18.34 -28.65 -20.85
N LYS A 307 19.43 -28.49 -21.61
CA LYS A 307 20.61 -29.38 -21.55
C LYS A 307 21.60 -28.80 -20.54
N PHE A 308 21.96 -29.62 -19.56
CA PHE A 308 23.04 -29.37 -18.61
C PHE A 308 24.40 -29.65 -19.26
N VAL A 309 25.37 -28.75 -19.05
CA VAL A 309 26.80 -29.04 -19.16
C VAL A 309 27.48 -28.44 -17.95
N ALA A 310 28.23 -29.27 -17.22
CA ALA A 310 29.04 -28.87 -16.09
C ALA A 310 30.47 -28.53 -16.55
N SER A 311 31.06 -27.46 -16.01
CA SER A 311 32.52 -27.31 -15.87
C SER A 311 32.85 -26.16 -14.93
N SER A 312 34.07 -26.18 -14.42
CA SER A 312 34.51 -25.81 -13.07
C SER A 312 35.18 -24.44 -12.92
N SER A 313 35.26 -24.06 -11.64
CA SER A 313 36.27 -23.23 -10.96
C SER A 313 36.19 -21.70 -11.08
N PHE A 314 35.74 -21.07 -9.98
CA PHE A 314 36.06 -19.69 -9.57
C PHE A 314 36.27 -19.62 -8.04
N PRO A 315 37.01 -18.60 -7.55
CA PRO A 315 37.88 -18.72 -6.38
C PRO A 315 37.12 -18.66 -5.06
N THR A 316 37.50 -19.56 -4.16
CA THR A 316 37.15 -19.58 -2.75
C THR A 316 37.62 -18.28 -2.06
N MET A 317 36.69 -17.51 -1.51
CA MET A 317 37.01 -16.50 -0.49
C MET A 317 37.26 -17.20 0.84
N ASP A 318 38.44 -16.97 1.43
CA ASP A 318 38.87 -17.51 2.72
C ASP A 318 37.86 -17.19 3.84
N THR A 319 37.17 -18.23 4.32
CA THR A 319 36.07 -18.19 5.29
C THR A 319 36.50 -17.99 6.74
N THR A 320 37.80 -18.03 7.05
CA THR A 320 38.27 -17.94 8.45
C THR A 320 38.29 -16.51 9.00
N ASN A 321 38.27 -15.49 8.14
CA ASN A 321 38.23 -14.07 8.55
C ASN A 321 36.80 -13.52 8.73
N THR A 322 35.76 -14.24 8.29
CA THR A 322 34.38 -13.73 8.17
C THR A 322 33.64 -13.69 9.51
N ILE A 323 33.91 -14.61 10.44
CA ILE A 323 33.26 -14.61 11.77
C ILE A 323 33.82 -13.49 12.65
N LEU A 324 35.14 -13.25 12.59
CA LEU A 324 35.76 -12.12 13.30
C LEU A 324 35.41 -10.78 12.66
N SER A 325 35.19 -10.74 11.34
CA SER A 325 34.71 -9.56 10.63
C SER A 325 33.25 -9.29 11.01
N LEU A 326 32.29 -10.22 10.88
CA LEU A 326 30.89 -10.04 11.29
C LEU A 326 30.75 -9.52 12.74
N VAL A 327 31.54 -10.04 13.68
CA VAL A 327 31.58 -9.59 15.09
C VAL A 327 32.20 -8.19 15.26
N LYS A 328 32.94 -7.67 14.28
CA LYS A 328 33.53 -6.31 14.29
C LYS A 328 32.59 -5.25 13.70
N HIS A 329 31.77 -5.61 12.71
CA HIS A 329 30.91 -4.67 11.96
C HIS A 329 29.59 -4.36 12.67
N TYR A 330 29.06 -5.29 13.46
CA TYR A 330 27.89 -5.06 14.33
C TYR A 330 28.23 -4.43 15.71
N ARG A 331 29.49 -4.02 15.96
CA ARG A 331 29.94 -3.56 17.30
C ARG A 331 29.29 -2.27 17.81
N GLN A 332 28.73 -1.44 16.92
CA GLN A 332 28.02 -0.22 17.32
C GLN A 332 26.61 -0.23 16.74
N PRO A 333 25.58 -0.58 17.54
CA PRO A 333 24.21 -0.51 17.11
C PRO A 333 23.86 0.93 16.72
N ALA A 334 23.04 1.09 15.68
CA ALA A 334 22.37 2.35 15.40
C ALA A 334 21.38 2.66 16.53
N ASN A 335 21.48 3.85 17.11
CA ASN A 335 20.56 4.26 18.16
C ASN A 335 19.40 5.05 17.53
N ILE A 336 18.21 4.46 17.55
CA ILE A 336 16.97 5.04 17.03
C ILE A 336 16.14 5.52 18.21
N PHE A 337 16.03 6.84 18.38
CA PHE A 337 15.14 7.46 19.34
C PHE A 337 13.72 7.50 18.77
N VAL A 338 12.75 6.96 19.48
CA VAL A 338 11.34 6.96 19.09
C VAL A 338 10.54 7.60 20.21
N SER A 339 9.65 8.54 19.89
CA SER A 339 8.77 9.12 20.90
C SER A 339 7.38 9.40 20.35
N THR A 340 6.37 9.25 21.20
CA THR A 340 5.01 9.69 20.92
C THR A 340 4.55 10.70 21.99
N PHE A 341 3.81 11.72 21.57
CA PHE A 341 3.23 12.71 22.47
C PHE A 341 1.90 13.27 21.97
N ASN A 342 0.82 12.98 22.70
CA ASN A 342 -0.42 13.72 22.54
C ASN A 342 -0.27 15.08 23.23
N MET A 343 -0.20 16.14 22.43
CA MET A 343 0.06 17.49 22.92
C MET A 343 -1.15 18.13 23.59
N GLY A 344 -2.36 17.55 23.46
CA GLY A 344 -3.57 18.12 24.03
C GLY A 344 -3.77 19.58 23.64
N GLU A 345 -3.42 19.94 22.39
CA GLU A 345 -3.43 21.30 21.85
C GLU A 345 -2.42 22.28 22.48
N ALA A 346 -1.55 21.82 23.39
CA ALA A 346 -0.58 22.65 24.09
C ALA A 346 0.59 23.08 23.19
N LYS A 347 1.31 24.12 23.63
CA LYS A 347 2.57 24.56 23.03
C LYS A 347 3.75 23.99 23.81
N LEU A 348 4.82 23.67 23.09
CA LEU A 348 6.07 23.19 23.67
C LEU A 348 7.05 24.35 23.85
N THR A 349 7.82 24.31 24.94
CA THR A 349 8.88 25.29 25.20
C THR A 349 10.27 24.70 24.94
N PRO A 350 11.30 25.51 24.62
CA PRO A 350 12.67 25.02 24.44
C PRO A 350 13.24 24.29 25.67
N ALA A 351 12.87 24.73 26.89
CA ALA A 351 13.31 24.09 28.12
C ALA A 351 12.74 22.66 28.25
N GLN A 352 11.50 22.44 27.83
CA GLN A 352 10.87 21.12 27.82
C GLN A 352 11.48 20.20 26.76
N LEU A 353 11.88 20.72 25.60
CA LEU A 353 12.57 19.94 24.57
C LEU A 353 13.88 19.33 25.08
N GLY A 354 14.67 20.10 25.83
CA GLY A 354 15.91 19.61 26.43
C GLY A 354 15.73 18.50 27.47
N LYS A 355 14.51 18.34 28.02
CA LYS A 355 14.15 17.24 28.93
C LYS A 355 13.57 16.04 28.18
N TRP A 356 12.81 16.31 27.12
CA TRP A 356 12.09 15.28 26.36
C TRP A 356 12.97 14.55 25.34
N ILE A 357 13.76 15.29 24.55
CA ILE A 357 14.50 14.75 23.40
C ILE A 357 16.00 14.75 23.71
N PRO A 358 16.58 13.64 24.18
CA PRO A 358 18.02 13.52 24.40
C PRO A 358 18.80 13.54 23.09
N LEU A 359 19.91 14.30 23.06
CA LEU A 359 20.78 14.41 21.88
C LEU A 359 21.71 13.18 21.75
N GLY A 360 22.28 12.98 20.55
CA GLY A 360 23.31 11.97 20.27
C GLY A 360 22.87 10.71 19.53
N HIS A 361 21.57 10.56 19.22
CA HIS A 361 21.03 9.44 18.45
C HIS A 361 21.29 9.59 16.94
N ASP A 362 21.23 8.47 16.21
CA ASP A 362 21.45 8.43 14.76
C ASP A 362 20.18 8.82 14.01
N VAL A 363 19.04 8.32 14.47
CA VAL A 363 17.72 8.59 13.90
C VAL A 363 16.76 8.98 15.02
N TYR A 364 15.94 10.00 14.78
CA TYR A 364 14.85 10.42 15.67
C TYR A 364 13.51 10.27 14.95
N VAL A 365 12.58 9.54 15.56
CA VAL A 365 11.21 9.37 15.07
C VAL A 365 10.25 9.94 16.09
N ILE A 366 9.59 11.04 15.75
CA ILE A 366 8.69 11.78 16.65
C ILE A 366 7.26 11.71 16.12
N GLY A 367 6.38 11.02 16.85
CA GLY A 367 4.94 11.00 16.67
C GLY A 367 4.24 12.03 17.54
N LEU A 368 3.32 12.80 16.95
CA LEU A 368 2.55 13.84 17.64
C LEU A 368 1.05 13.65 17.38
N GLN A 369 0.24 13.85 18.41
CA GLN A 369 -1.22 13.90 18.30
C GLN A 369 -1.75 15.21 18.90
N GLU A 370 -2.91 15.67 18.42
CA GLU A 370 -3.53 16.94 18.83
C GLU A 370 -2.59 18.15 18.73
N CYS A 371 -1.68 18.13 17.75
CA CYS A 371 -0.69 19.19 17.59
C CYS A 371 -1.26 20.34 16.74
N LEU A 372 -1.61 21.46 17.36
CA LEU A 372 -2.09 22.66 16.65
C LEU A 372 -0.97 23.43 15.93
N HIS A 373 0.21 23.47 16.53
CA HIS A 373 1.35 24.27 16.08
C HIS A 373 2.45 23.39 15.47
N LEU A 374 2.08 22.52 14.52
CA LEU A 374 2.96 21.48 13.99
C LEU A 374 4.24 22.03 13.34
N THR A 375 4.13 23.06 12.50
CA THR A 375 5.29 23.68 11.84
C THR A 375 6.27 24.29 12.85
N ASP A 376 5.75 25.00 13.84
CA ASP A 376 6.56 25.63 14.90
C ASP A 376 7.23 24.55 15.75
N THR A 377 6.49 23.49 16.11
CA THR A 377 7.00 22.36 16.91
C THR A 377 8.12 21.63 16.17
N ARG A 378 7.95 21.33 14.89
CA ARG A 378 9.00 20.72 14.04
C ARG A 378 10.24 21.61 13.96
N SER A 379 10.07 22.92 13.80
CA SER A 379 11.17 23.87 13.74
C SER A 379 11.94 23.94 15.07
N LEU A 380 11.22 23.93 16.19
CA LEU A 380 11.83 23.91 17.53
C LEU A 380 12.60 22.61 17.80
N ILE A 381 12.06 21.45 17.39
CA ILE A 381 12.76 20.16 17.51
C ILE A 381 14.03 20.17 16.65
N CYS A 382 13.94 20.59 15.39
CA CYS A 382 15.09 20.68 14.49
C CYS A 382 16.19 21.56 15.11
N GLN A 383 15.83 22.75 15.58
CA GLN A 383 16.78 23.67 16.21
C GLN A 383 17.43 23.08 17.47
N HIS A 384 16.66 22.34 18.28
CA HIS A 384 17.18 21.61 19.45
C HIS A 384 18.20 20.54 19.06
N LEU A 385 17.92 19.76 18.01
CA LEU A 385 18.83 18.74 17.48
C LEU A 385 20.12 19.34 16.91
N GLU A 386 20.06 20.53 16.31
CA GLU A 386 21.23 21.25 15.77
C GLU A 386 22.10 21.92 16.85
N GLY A 387 21.65 21.93 18.12
CA GLY A 387 22.39 22.51 19.24
C GLY A 387 22.47 24.04 19.26
N GLY A 388 21.61 24.74 18.48
CA GLY A 388 21.65 26.19 18.30
C GLY A 388 20.76 26.99 19.26
N ARG A 389 21.25 28.14 19.75
CA ARG A 389 20.40 29.18 20.38
C ARG A 389 19.40 29.77 19.35
N PRO A 390 18.21 30.26 19.76
CA PRO A 390 17.22 30.83 18.86
C PRO A 390 17.80 31.96 18.01
N ARG A 391 17.59 31.90 16.69
CA ARG A 391 18.03 32.96 15.76
C ARG A 391 16.92 34.02 15.70
N PRO A 392 17.18 35.30 16.02
CA PRO A 392 16.22 36.36 15.74
C PRO A 392 16.00 36.50 14.23
N ALA A 393 14.76 36.79 13.83
CA ALA A 393 14.25 36.74 12.45
C ALA A 393 14.93 37.72 11.45
N THR A 394 15.93 38.50 11.86
CA THR A 394 16.42 39.67 11.13
C THR A 394 17.68 39.43 10.29
N ASN A 395 18.40 38.32 10.43
CA ASN A 395 19.63 38.07 9.66
C ASN A 395 19.49 36.97 8.60
N ARG A 396 19.22 37.38 7.35
CA ARG A 396 19.06 36.51 6.16
C ARG A 396 20.38 36.10 5.47
N ALA A 397 21.56 36.41 6.01
CA ALA A 397 22.84 36.09 5.35
C ALA A 397 23.58 34.97 6.08
N ALA A 398 23.97 33.93 5.33
CA ALA A 398 24.56 32.65 5.74
C ALA A 398 23.57 31.61 6.30
N CYS A 399 22.83 30.96 5.38
CA CYS A 399 22.10 29.72 5.63
C CYS A 399 23.12 28.57 5.71
N ARG A 400 23.51 28.18 6.93
CA ARG A 400 24.32 26.97 7.14
C ARG A 400 23.46 25.76 6.76
N LYS A 401 23.98 24.85 5.93
CA LYS A 401 23.29 23.60 5.55
C LYS A 401 22.88 22.86 6.84
N SER A 402 21.59 22.49 6.95
CA SER A 402 21.07 21.76 8.11
C SER A 402 21.88 20.48 8.36
N THR A 403 22.14 20.18 9.63
CA THR A 403 22.84 18.94 10.01
C THR A 403 21.92 17.71 10.03
N PHE A 404 20.61 17.93 9.96
CA PHE A 404 19.60 16.88 9.85
C PHE A 404 18.71 17.08 8.62
N HIS A 405 18.42 15.99 7.92
CA HIS A 405 17.28 15.93 7.02
C HIS A 405 16.01 15.64 7.81
N GLN A 406 14.92 16.27 7.41
CA GLN A 406 13.61 16.15 8.04
C GLN A 406 12.61 15.56 7.04
N PHE A 407 12.01 14.42 7.38
CA PHE A 407 10.95 13.78 6.61
C PHE A 407 9.64 13.79 7.40
N ASN A 408 8.56 14.27 6.79
CA ASN A 408 7.31 14.60 7.47
C ASN A 408 6.10 13.93 6.83
N ARG A 409 5.16 13.47 7.64
CA ARG A 409 3.77 13.17 7.24
C ARG A 409 2.79 13.64 8.30
N GLU A 410 1.60 14.05 7.86
CA GLU A 410 0.55 14.50 8.76
C GLU A 410 -0.84 14.36 8.15
N ILE A 411 -1.84 14.19 9.02
CA ILE A 411 -3.26 14.32 8.70
C ILE A 411 -3.94 15.22 9.74
N GLY A 412 -5.10 15.76 9.39
CA GLY A 412 -5.88 16.62 10.27
C GLY A 412 -5.82 18.10 9.86
N SER A 413 -6.40 18.95 10.69
CA SER A 413 -6.54 20.39 10.43
C SER A 413 -6.56 21.17 11.74
N LYS A 414 -6.30 22.48 11.64
CA LYS A 414 -6.44 23.41 12.78
C LYS A 414 -7.87 23.88 12.98
N ASN A 415 -8.79 23.55 12.06
CA ASN A 415 -10.15 24.06 12.10
C ASN A 415 -11.03 23.32 13.13
N LYS A 416 -11.10 23.86 14.35
CA LYS A 416 -11.87 23.28 15.46
C LYS A 416 -13.37 23.29 15.25
N SER A 417 -13.93 24.22 14.47
CA SER A 417 -15.38 24.25 14.21
C SER A 417 -15.86 23.03 13.41
N LEU A 418 -14.95 22.39 12.67
CA LEU A 418 -15.19 21.14 11.95
C LEU A 418 -14.83 19.89 12.78
N GLY A 419 -14.53 20.04 14.08
CA GLY A 419 -14.22 18.92 14.98
C GLY A 419 -12.77 18.44 14.95
N TYR A 420 -11.85 19.18 14.32
CA TYR A 420 -10.43 18.86 14.38
C TYR A 420 -9.77 19.44 15.63
N HIS A 421 -8.77 18.72 16.15
CA HIS A 421 -7.98 19.13 17.32
C HIS A 421 -6.50 19.32 16.98
N GLY A 422 -6.22 19.72 15.73
CA GLY A 422 -4.87 19.76 15.19
C GLY A 422 -4.53 18.52 14.39
N HIS A 423 -3.24 18.21 14.35
CA HIS A 423 -2.68 17.18 13.47
C HIS A 423 -2.28 15.92 14.23
N ILE A 424 -2.42 14.79 13.54
CA ILE A 424 -1.68 13.56 13.81
C ILE A 424 -0.49 13.58 12.86
N ALA A 425 0.72 13.53 13.40
CA ALA A 425 1.92 13.73 12.60
C ALA A 425 3.03 12.78 13.03
N ILE A 426 3.89 12.44 12.08
CA ILE A 426 5.15 11.75 12.32
C ILE A 426 6.27 12.51 11.61
N THR A 427 7.43 12.56 12.25
CA THR A 427 8.62 13.22 11.70
C THR A 427 9.87 12.38 11.95
N VAL A 428 10.64 12.10 10.90
CA VAL A 428 12.01 11.56 11.00
C VAL A 428 12.99 12.71 10.92
N PHE A 429 13.92 12.77 11.88
CA PHE A 429 15.16 13.51 11.74
C PHE A 429 16.32 12.53 11.64
N ILE A 430 17.13 12.67 10.59
CA ILE A 430 18.33 11.87 10.39
C ILE A 430 19.50 12.76 9.98
N LYS A 431 20.71 12.42 10.42
CA LYS A 431 21.93 13.16 10.09
C LYS A 431 22.08 13.30 8.57
N SER A 432 22.41 14.51 8.11
CA SER A 432 22.64 14.77 6.68
C SER A 432 23.80 13.96 6.11
N SER A 433 24.79 13.62 6.93
CA SER A 433 25.89 12.73 6.52
C SER A 433 25.42 11.37 6.03
N ASP A 434 24.37 10.82 6.63
CA ASP A 434 23.90 9.46 6.34
C ASP A 434 23.03 9.44 5.09
N VAL A 435 22.34 10.56 4.81
CA VAL A 435 21.62 10.76 3.54
C VAL A 435 22.62 11.03 2.41
N ASP A 436 23.56 11.96 2.63
CA ASP A 436 24.55 12.37 1.63
C ASP A 436 25.51 11.21 1.25
N SER A 437 25.84 10.32 2.19
CA SER A 437 26.64 9.11 1.93
C SER A 437 25.85 7.95 1.33
N GLY A 438 24.53 8.08 1.23
CA GLY A 438 23.64 7.04 0.72
C GLY A 438 23.22 5.98 1.73
N ALA A 439 23.76 5.98 2.96
CA ALA A 439 23.44 5.03 4.03
C ALA A 439 21.97 5.02 4.44
N PHE A 440 21.24 6.10 4.16
CA PHE A 440 19.80 6.18 4.36
C PHE A 440 19.07 6.45 3.06
N TYR A 441 18.01 5.68 2.82
CA TYR A 441 17.10 5.86 1.70
C TYR A 441 15.66 5.98 2.18
N MET A 442 15.02 7.10 1.81
CA MET A 442 13.59 7.31 1.97
C MET A 442 12.92 7.19 0.60
N PRO A 443 12.01 6.23 0.39
CA PRO A 443 11.23 6.13 -0.83
C PRO A 443 10.46 7.44 -1.16
N PRO A 444 10.25 7.74 -2.45
CA PRO A 444 9.42 8.88 -2.88
C PRO A 444 8.04 8.87 -2.22
N VAL A 445 7.46 10.06 -2.04
CA VAL A 445 6.16 10.23 -1.38
C VAL A 445 5.07 9.44 -2.10
N VAL A 446 4.65 8.32 -1.49
CA VAL A 446 3.37 7.66 -1.77
C VAL A 446 2.38 8.10 -0.69
N GLN A 447 1.10 8.20 -1.04
CA GLN A 447 0.05 8.57 -0.10
C GLN A 447 -0.09 7.47 0.97
N GLN A 448 0.34 7.75 2.20
CA GLN A 448 0.53 6.81 3.32
C GLN A 448 -0.25 7.28 4.55
N GLU A 449 -1.57 7.39 4.41
CA GLU A 449 -2.46 8.01 5.39
C GLU A 449 -3.78 7.24 5.46
N VAL A 450 -4.26 6.96 6.67
CA VAL A 450 -5.55 6.32 6.91
C VAL A 450 -6.38 7.17 7.87
N ASN A 451 -7.60 7.52 7.45
CA ASN A 451 -8.57 8.24 8.27
C ASN A 451 -9.59 7.25 8.83
N VAL A 452 -9.63 7.07 10.16
CA VAL A 452 -10.51 6.08 10.81
C VAL A 452 -11.73 6.70 11.51
N GLY A 453 -11.91 8.03 11.45
CA GLY A 453 -13.04 8.73 12.06
C GLY A 453 -14.31 8.80 11.19
N LYS A 454 -15.36 9.42 11.73
CA LYS A 454 -16.72 9.36 11.16
C LYS A 454 -16.84 10.06 9.81
N SER A 455 -17.51 9.39 8.86
CA SER A 455 -17.90 9.96 7.58
C SER A 455 -19.17 10.80 7.75
N LEU A 456 -19.07 12.13 7.67
CA LEU A 456 -20.23 12.99 7.47
C LEU A 456 -20.42 13.17 5.96
N VAL A 457 -21.68 13.03 5.53
CA VAL A 457 -22.16 12.89 4.13
C VAL A 457 -21.79 14.08 3.21
N LEU A 458 -21.02 15.07 3.67
CA LEU A 458 -20.47 16.17 2.87
C LEU A 458 -19.01 16.55 3.22
N GLY A 459 -18.17 15.59 3.63
CA GLY A 459 -16.72 15.80 3.74
C GLY A 459 -16.11 15.15 4.98
N ARG A 460 -14.92 14.54 4.80
CA ARG A 460 -14.17 13.87 5.86
C ARG A 460 -13.51 14.90 6.76
N ALA A 461 -14.10 15.16 7.92
CA ALA A 461 -13.41 15.79 9.04
C ALA A 461 -13.18 14.75 10.14
N SER A 462 -11.97 14.19 10.18
CA SER A 462 -11.61 13.12 11.11
C SER A 462 -10.46 13.57 12.03
N ASN A 463 -10.68 13.54 13.34
CA ASN A 463 -9.66 13.79 14.37
C ASN A 463 -8.95 12.50 14.85
N LYS A 464 -9.18 11.38 14.15
CA LYS A 464 -8.64 10.05 14.43
C LYS A 464 -8.08 9.45 13.15
N GLY A 465 -6.97 8.74 13.24
CA GLY A 465 -6.30 8.20 12.07
C GLY A 465 -4.88 7.75 12.34
N ALA A 466 -4.17 7.42 11.27
CA ALA A 466 -2.79 7.00 11.29
C ALA A 466 -2.03 7.56 10.08
N VAL A 467 -0.75 7.85 10.28
CA VAL A 467 0.19 8.26 9.24
C VAL A 467 1.46 7.46 9.43
N GLY A 468 2.17 7.15 8.35
CA GLY A 468 3.44 6.43 8.48
C GLY A 468 4.38 6.66 7.31
N PHE A 469 5.59 6.14 7.46
CA PHE A 469 6.57 5.99 6.39
C PHE A 469 7.35 4.69 6.60
N ALA A 470 7.97 4.21 5.53
CA ALA A 470 9.03 3.24 5.61
C ALA A 470 10.30 3.81 5.00
N PHE A 471 11.45 3.41 5.52
CA PHE A 471 12.76 3.77 5.01
C PHE A 471 13.74 2.61 5.15
N ARG A 472 14.87 2.72 4.45
CA ARG A 472 15.98 1.79 4.56
C ARG A 472 17.17 2.50 5.20
N TYR A 473 17.78 1.88 6.19
CA TYR A 473 19.00 2.36 6.82
C TYR A 473 20.02 1.23 6.78
N TYR A 474 21.04 1.40 5.93
CA TYR A 474 21.94 0.34 5.49
C TYR A 474 21.19 -0.84 4.88
N ASP A 475 21.41 -2.06 5.39
CA ASP A 475 20.77 -3.30 4.95
C ASP A 475 19.38 -3.54 5.56
N THR A 476 18.95 -2.72 6.52
CA THR A 476 17.74 -2.96 7.29
C THR A 476 16.61 -2.01 6.89
N SER A 477 15.40 -2.55 6.74
CA SER A 477 14.19 -1.79 6.44
C SER A 477 13.34 -1.56 7.70
N PHE A 478 12.89 -0.32 7.87
CA PHE A 478 12.10 0.10 9.02
C PHE A 478 10.80 0.77 8.56
N ALA A 479 9.68 0.41 9.18
CA ALA A 479 8.40 1.07 9.02
C ALA A 479 7.93 1.68 10.33
N PHE A 480 7.47 2.93 10.31
CA PHE A 480 6.95 3.61 11.50
C PHE A 480 5.57 4.21 11.21
N VAL A 481 4.64 3.99 12.13
CA VAL A 481 3.26 4.48 12.05
C VAL A 481 2.91 5.25 13.32
N ALA A 482 2.54 6.52 13.18
CA ALA A 482 1.96 7.31 14.26
C ALA A 482 0.43 7.30 14.15
N CYS A 483 -0.28 6.96 15.23
CA CYS A 483 -1.73 6.89 15.24
C CYS A 483 -2.39 7.64 16.40
N HIS A 484 -3.69 7.90 16.24
CA HIS A 484 -4.59 8.39 17.28
C HIS A 484 -5.92 7.64 17.13
N LEU A 485 -6.12 6.63 17.98
CA LEU A 485 -7.29 5.72 17.92
C LEU A 485 -8.47 6.27 18.73
N SER A 486 -9.66 5.69 18.53
CA SER A 486 -10.89 6.13 19.18
C SER A 486 -10.79 6.23 20.71
N SER A 487 -11.12 7.40 21.24
CA SER A 487 -11.22 7.64 22.69
C SER A 487 -12.57 7.18 23.24
N ASP A 488 -12.76 7.26 24.56
CA ASP A 488 -14.05 6.99 25.22
C ASP A 488 -14.89 8.27 25.35
N PRO A 489 -15.83 8.53 24.41
CA PRO A 489 -16.73 9.67 24.53
C PRO A 489 -17.64 9.49 25.74
N LYS A 490 -17.76 10.54 26.56
CA LYS A 490 -18.63 10.57 27.76
C LYS A 490 -18.37 9.41 28.75
N GLY A 491 -17.14 8.87 28.77
CA GLY A 491 -16.73 7.82 29.72
C GLY A 491 -17.25 6.42 29.39
N LYS A 492 -17.83 6.21 28.20
CA LYS A 492 -18.24 4.89 27.74
C LYS A 492 -17.09 4.21 27.00
N SER A 493 -16.66 3.04 27.46
CA SER A 493 -15.58 2.29 26.84
C SER A 493 -15.87 1.99 25.36
N LYS A 494 -14.86 2.20 24.51
CA LYS A 494 -14.87 1.94 23.07
C LYS A 494 -13.73 1.02 22.64
N VAL A 495 -13.34 0.05 23.47
CA VAL A 495 -12.33 -0.97 23.13
C VAL A 495 -12.59 -1.61 21.78
N TRP A 496 -13.81 -2.09 21.53
CA TRP A 496 -14.15 -2.72 20.24
C TRP A 496 -13.85 -1.80 19.04
N ARG A 497 -14.06 -0.48 19.22
CA ARG A 497 -13.81 0.51 18.17
C ARG A 497 -12.32 0.75 17.99
N ARG A 498 -11.53 0.80 19.07
CA ARG A 498 -10.05 0.87 18.99
C ARG A 498 -9.48 -0.36 18.29
N ASN A 499 -9.99 -1.54 18.61
CA ASN A 499 -9.62 -2.79 17.94
C ASN A 499 -9.91 -2.67 16.44
N ARG A 500 -11.10 -2.18 16.07
CA ARG A 500 -11.45 -1.95 14.67
C ARG A 500 -10.57 -0.90 13.99
N ASP A 501 -10.31 0.23 14.64
CA ASP A 501 -9.43 1.27 14.10
C ASP A 501 -8.01 0.73 13.85
N SER A 502 -7.50 -0.15 14.74
CA SER A 502 -6.19 -0.81 14.55
C SER A 502 -6.18 -1.79 13.37
N GLN A 503 -7.29 -2.52 13.15
CA GLN A 503 -7.47 -3.42 12.01
C GLN A 503 -7.52 -2.64 10.70
N ASP A 504 -8.35 -1.60 10.64
CA ASP A 504 -8.49 -0.73 9.47
C ASP A 504 -7.13 -0.08 9.13
N MET A 505 -6.38 0.38 10.15
CA MET A 505 -5.02 0.89 9.97
C MET A 505 -4.07 -0.13 9.35
N LEU A 506 -4.01 -1.35 9.88
CA LEU A 506 -3.11 -2.40 9.35
C LEU A 506 -3.47 -2.75 7.90
N GLN A 507 -4.77 -2.86 7.59
CA GLN A 507 -5.27 -3.21 6.26
C GLN A 507 -5.07 -2.11 5.22
N GLU A 508 -5.27 -0.84 5.57
CA GLU A 508 -5.34 0.25 4.60
C GLU A 508 -4.04 1.05 4.46
N LEU A 509 -3.12 0.95 5.42
CA LEU A 509 -1.87 1.72 5.40
C LEU A 509 -0.77 0.98 4.61
N HIS A 510 -0.43 1.52 3.44
CA HIS A 510 0.57 0.91 2.54
C HIS A 510 1.86 1.73 2.50
N LEU A 511 2.88 1.28 3.24
CA LEU A 511 4.11 2.04 3.45
C LEU A 511 5.19 1.85 2.37
N ASN A 512 4.97 0.93 1.43
CA ASN A 512 5.85 0.70 0.30
C ASN A 512 5.45 1.50 -0.94
N LEU A 513 6.38 1.61 -1.89
CA LEU A 513 6.08 2.11 -3.24
C LEU A 513 5.05 1.24 -3.98
N GLU A 514 5.03 -0.04 -3.61
CA GLU A 514 4.20 -1.09 -4.16
C GLU A 514 3.15 -1.53 -3.14
N ASP A 515 1.88 -1.47 -3.55
CA ASP A 515 0.81 -2.17 -2.84
C ASP A 515 0.80 -3.61 -3.36
N VAL A 516 1.59 -4.46 -2.72
CA VAL A 516 1.61 -5.90 -3.00
C VAL A 516 0.45 -6.66 -2.33
N GLY A 517 -0.49 -5.94 -1.70
CA GLY A 517 -1.62 -6.52 -1.00
C GLY A 517 -1.27 -7.18 0.35
N PHE A 518 -0.11 -6.88 0.91
CA PHE A 518 0.33 -7.31 2.24
C PHE A 518 0.29 -6.16 3.24
N GLU A 519 -0.04 -6.47 4.49
CA GLU A 519 0.03 -5.49 5.59
C GLU A 519 1.49 -5.12 5.85
N PHE A 520 1.77 -3.84 6.17
CA PHE A 520 3.14 -3.33 6.29
C PHE A 520 4.07 -4.16 7.20
N PRO A 521 3.63 -4.81 8.30
CA PRO A 521 4.52 -5.62 9.12
C PRO A 521 5.13 -6.81 8.38
N HIS A 522 4.49 -7.32 7.32
CA HIS A 522 4.92 -8.50 6.56
C HIS A 522 5.84 -8.15 5.38
N VAL A 523 6.20 -6.88 5.21
CA VAL A 523 7.00 -6.41 4.07
C VAL A 523 8.21 -5.58 4.50
N HIS A 524 8.43 -5.43 5.82
CA HIS A 524 9.59 -4.75 6.41
C HIS A 524 10.26 -5.62 7.48
N HIS A 525 11.57 -5.45 7.69
CA HIS A 525 12.31 -6.18 8.72
C HIS A 525 11.85 -5.81 10.13
N HIS A 526 11.70 -4.50 10.38
CA HIS A 526 11.18 -3.96 11.64
C HIS A 526 10.05 -2.97 11.38
N SER A 527 8.97 -3.10 12.14
CA SER A 527 7.76 -2.29 12.01
C SER A 527 7.32 -1.75 13.37
N PHE A 528 6.94 -0.48 13.44
CA PHE A 528 6.62 0.21 14.69
C PHE A 528 5.26 0.88 14.59
N VAL A 529 4.48 0.75 15.66
CA VAL A 529 3.24 1.52 15.86
C VAL A 529 3.40 2.31 17.13
N LEU A 530 3.33 3.63 17.02
CA LEU A 530 3.43 4.57 18.13
C LEU A 530 2.23 5.51 18.11
N GLY A 531 1.79 6.01 19.26
CA GLY A 531 0.69 6.96 19.25
C GLY A 531 -0.07 7.05 20.55
N ASP A 532 -1.17 7.81 20.49
CA ASP A 532 -2.26 7.73 21.45
C ASP A 532 -3.23 6.61 20.98
N LEU A 533 -2.95 5.39 21.43
CA LEU A 533 -3.76 4.21 21.15
C LEU A 533 -5.06 4.21 21.97
N ASN A 534 -5.18 5.09 22.97
CA ASN A 534 -6.37 5.32 23.77
C ASN A 534 -6.94 4.12 24.56
N TYR A 535 -6.21 3.00 24.68
CA TYR A 535 -6.57 1.89 25.57
C TYR A 535 -6.45 2.29 27.04
N ARG A 536 -7.27 1.68 27.90
CA ARG A 536 -7.48 2.09 29.28
C ARG A 536 -7.15 0.99 30.29
N LEU A 537 -6.92 1.38 31.54
CA LEU A 537 -6.76 0.45 32.68
C LEU A 537 -8.11 -0.01 33.26
N THR A 538 -9.04 -0.41 32.38
CA THR A 538 -10.42 -0.80 32.75
C THR A 538 -10.77 -2.24 32.40
N GLN A 539 -9.80 -3.07 31.99
CA GLN A 539 -10.05 -4.46 31.58
C GLN A 539 -10.71 -5.33 32.67
N ARG A 540 -10.44 -5.03 33.95
CA ARG A 540 -11.05 -5.69 35.11
C ARG A 540 -11.90 -4.72 35.95
N ASP A 541 -12.52 -3.74 35.29
CA ASP A 541 -13.42 -2.75 35.92
C ASP A 541 -12.82 -1.97 37.10
N ALA A 542 -11.49 -1.76 37.11
CA ALA A 542 -10.82 -1.03 38.17
C ALA A 542 -11.25 0.44 38.23
N SER A 543 -11.52 0.92 39.45
CA SER A 543 -11.80 2.33 39.69
C SER A 543 -10.52 3.18 39.65
N ALA A 544 -10.68 4.50 39.47
CA ALA A 544 -9.54 5.41 39.50
C ALA A 544 -8.73 5.32 40.81
N ASN A 545 -9.41 5.20 41.95
CA ASN A 545 -8.76 5.05 43.26
C ASN A 545 -7.96 3.76 43.35
N THR A 546 -8.53 2.65 42.85
CA THR A 546 -7.84 1.34 42.82
C THR A 546 -6.53 1.45 42.05
N ILE A 547 -6.54 2.05 40.86
CA ILE A 547 -5.31 2.21 40.06
C ILE A 547 -4.29 3.12 40.77
N LEU A 548 -4.73 4.22 41.40
CA LEU A 548 -3.82 5.10 42.14
C LEU A 548 -3.20 4.41 43.37
N GLU A 549 -3.98 3.59 44.09
CA GLU A 549 -3.49 2.76 45.20
C GLU A 549 -2.44 1.76 44.72
N MET A 550 -2.70 1.07 43.60
CA MET A 550 -1.75 0.14 42.99
C MET A 550 -0.46 0.85 42.60
N VAL A 551 -0.53 2.02 41.93
CA VAL A 551 0.65 2.82 41.58
C VAL A 551 1.44 3.26 42.82
N SER A 552 0.75 3.66 43.89
CA SER A 552 1.39 3.98 45.18
C SER A 552 2.12 2.77 45.76
N LYS A 553 1.49 1.58 45.74
CA LYS A 553 2.07 0.33 46.24
C LYS A 553 3.31 -0.07 45.45
N VAL A 554 3.25 -0.03 44.12
CA VAL A 554 4.42 -0.30 43.25
C VAL A 554 5.60 0.58 43.67
N ARG A 555 5.35 1.88 43.85
CA ARG A 555 6.41 2.81 44.24
C ARG A 555 7.00 2.49 45.62
N GLN A 556 6.16 2.11 46.59
CA GLN A 556 6.62 1.71 47.92
C GLN A 556 7.49 0.44 47.84
N CYS A 557 7.07 -0.56 47.07
CA CYS A 557 7.84 -1.79 46.87
C CYS A 557 9.17 -1.53 46.14
N GLU A 558 9.20 -0.62 45.16
CA GLU A 558 10.44 -0.22 44.48
C GLU A 558 11.46 0.43 45.44
N THR A 559 10.99 1.22 46.41
CA THR A 559 11.87 1.93 47.35
C THR A 559 12.25 1.11 48.59
N LEU A 560 11.47 0.08 48.94
CA LEU A 560 11.78 -0.88 50.01
C LEU A 560 12.89 -1.88 49.64
N LYS A 561 13.24 -2.02 48.36
CA LYS A 561 14.39 -2.86 47.95
C LYS A 561 15.68 -2.31 48.59
N PRO A 562 16.38 -3.06 49.47
CA PRO A 562 17.61 -2.57 50.07
C PRO A 562 18.65 -2.32 48.98
N ALA A 563 19.32 -1.17 49.04
CA ALA A 563 20.46 -0.88 48.17
C ALA A 563 21.48 -2.02 48.28
N PRO A 564 22.07 -2.52 47.18
CA PRO A 564 23.13 -3.51 47.27
C PRO A 564 24.24 -2.95 48.15
N THR A 565 24.59 -3.70 49.20
CA THR A 565 25.61 -3.35 50.18
C THR A 565 26.92 -3.00 49.46
N LYS A 566 27.37 -1.76 49.66
CA LYS A 566 28.64 -1.26 49.11
C LYS A 566 29.80 -2.09 49.65
N ARG A 567 30.35 -3.00 48.85
CA ARG A 567 31.76 -3.38 48.98
C ARG A 567 32.58 -2.26 48.34
N THR A 568 33.29 -1.53 49.19
CA THR A 568 34.14 -0.39 48.86
C THR A 568 35.24 -0.76 47.84
N ARG A 569 35.07 -0.32 46.60
CA ARG A 569 36.20 0.10 45.75
C ARG A 569 35.90 1.49 45.21
N ARG A 570 36.76 2.45 45.57
CA ARG A 570 36.69 3.85 45.14
C ARG A 570 36.64 3.92 43.61
N LEU A 571 35.53 4.39 43.07
CA LEU A 571 35.41 4.92 41.71
C LEU A 571 34.64 6.25 41.80
N ARG A 572 35.24 7.28 41.20
CA ARG A 572 34.91 8.70 41.34
C ARG A 572 33.44 9.00 40.98
N ARG A 573 32.79 9.81 41.82
CA ARG A 573 31.60 10.62 41.50
C ARG A 573 31.85 11.46 40.24
N GLY A 574 30.88 11.49 39.32
CA GLY A 574 30.81 12.51 38.27
C GLY A 574 30.03 12.09 37.01
N LEU A 575 28.71 11.93 37.10
CA LEU A 575 27.82 11.77 35.94
C LEU A 575 26.48 12.45 36.20
N LEU A 576 26.54 13.77 36.37
CA LEU A 576 25.45 14.75 36.20
C LEU A 576 26.06 16.12 36.51
N GLY A 577 26.88 16.64 35.59
CA GLY A 577 27.49 17.95 35.74
C GLY A 577 28.71 18.18 34.88
N LYS A 578 28.51 19.03 33.86
CA LYS A 578 29.51 19.81 33.09
C LYS A 578 30.15 19.18 31.84
N ARG A 579 29.78 19.80 30.71
CA ARG A 579 30.60 20.29 29.57
C ARG A 579 31.47 19.26 28.84
N TRP A 580 31.02 18.85 27.65
CA TRP A 580 31.79 17.98 26.74
C TRP A 580 32.47 18.81 25.64
N SER A 581 33.73 18.51 25.38
CA SER A 581 34.48 18.83 24.15
C SER A 581 35.23 17.56 23.71
N PRO A 582 35.57 17.39 22.41
CA PRO A 582 35.83 16.08 21.82
C PRO A 582 37.32 15.81 21.55
N MET A 583 37.78 14.55 21.65
CA MET A 583 38.95 13.97 20.94
C MET A 583 39.02 12.46 21.22
N ARG A 584 38.91 11.58 20.22
CA ARG A 584 39.89 11.04 19.24
C ARG A 584 40.64 9.77 19.70
N SER A 585 40.83 8.91 18.70
CA SER A 585 41.20 7.50 18.63
C SER A 585 42.66 7.12 18.93
N ARG A 586 42.87 5.86 19.40
CA ARG A 586 44.00 4.92 19.20
C ARG A 586 43.73 3.69 20.12
N GLY A 587 43.96 2.40 19.84
CA GLY A 587 44.72 1.62 18.85
C GLY A 587 45.45 0.48 19.61
N LEU A 588 45.56 -0.73 19.02
CA LEU A 588 46.36 -1.96 19.39
C LEU A 588 45.61 -3.07 20.18
N ALA A 589 45.35 -4.29 19.65
CA ALA A 589 46.21 -5.48 19.32
C ALA A 589 46.37 -6.43 20.55
N SER A 590 46.44 -7.78 20.53
CA SER A 590 46.24 -8.94 19.63
C SER A 590 46.51 -10.23 20.46
N SER A 591 46.29 -11.43 19.90
CA SER A 591 46.60 -12.83 20.37
C SER A 591 45.47 -13.57 21.11
N PHE A 592 44.90 -14.71 20.70
CA PHE A 592 45.25 -16.00 20.02
C PHE A 592 45.14 -17.18 21.01
N GLY A 593 44.39 -18.24 20.65
CA GLY A 593 44.38 -19.53 21.34
C GLY A 593 43.14 -20.39 21.05
N LEU A 594 43.26 -21.34 20.11
CA LEU A 594 42.27 -22.34 19.66
C LEU A 594 42.02 -23.46 20.69
N GLY A 595 40.84 -24.10 20.60
CA GLY A 595 40.57 -25.45 21.14
C GLY A 595 39.14 -25.92 20.85
N SER A 596 38.99 -26.93 19.98
CA SER A 596 37.76 -27.53 19.46
C SER A 596 37.20 -28.66 20.31
N SER A 597 35.87 -28.87 20.33
CA SER A 597 35.21 -30.19 20.09
C SER A 597 33.68 -30.15 20.21
N GLN A 598 33.02 -30.45 19.08
CA GLN A 598 31.78 -31.21 18.81
C GLN A 598 30.72 -31.49 19.91
N GLY A 599 29.44 -31.20 19.56
CA GLY A 599 28.44 -32.26 19.37
C GLY A 599 27.22 -32.34 20.30
N ALA A 600 26.05 -32.04 19.72
CA ALA A 600 24.71 -32.59 19.97
C ALA A 600 23.68 -31.82 20.85
N SER A 601 22.47 -31.79 20.27
CA SER A 601 21.22 -31.07 20.49
C SER A 601 20.47 -31.28 21.82
N SER A 602 19.80 -30.22 22.29
CA SER A 602 18.36 -30.21 22.58
C SER A 602 17.87 -28.78 22.88
N ASP A 603 17.04 -28.22 22.00
CA ASP A 603 16.41 -26.90 22.17
C ASP A 603 15.19 -26.98 23.09
N ARG A 604 15.31 -26.40 24.29
CA ARG A 604 14.19 -25.93 25.11
C ARG A 604 14.58 -24.64 25.83
N GLU A 605 13.72 -23.64 25.63
CA GLU A 605 13.48 -22.45 26.48
C GLU A 605 14.70 -21.73 27.08
N ILE A 606 15.13 -20.63 26.46
CA ILE A 606 15.84 -19.57 27.17
C ILE A 606 15.30 -18.21 26.69
N ASN A 607 14.35 -17.65 27.43
CA ASN A 607 14.15 -16.20 27.48
C ASN A 607 13.73 -15.76 28.88
N GLU A 608 14.39 -16.34 29.89
CA GLU A 608 14.58 -15.71 31.20
C GLU A 608 16.08 -15.75 31.50
N LEU A 609 16.75 -14.61 31.39
CA LEU A 609 17.92 -14.34 32.21
C LEU A 609 18.02 -12.84 32.41
N GLY A 610 17.69 -12.46 33.65
CA GLY A 610 17.80 -11.11 34.15
C GLY A 610 19.21 -10.56 34.08
N VAL A 611 19.25 -9.24 34.08
CA VAL A 611 20.43 -8.40 34.19
C VAL A 611 21.25 -8.75 35.44
N SER A 612 22.42 -9.38 35.29
CA SER A 612 23.65 -8.99 36.01
C SER A 612 24.91 -9.76 35.56
N MET A 613 25.92 -8.98 35.14
CA MET A 613 27.38 -9.14 35.34
C MET A 613 28.17 -10.30 34.66
N LEU A 614 29.10 -9.91 33.77
CA LEU A 614 30.43 -10.52 33.54
C LEU A 614 31.39 -9.82 34.54
N GLU A 615 32.35 -10.40 35.26
CA GLU A 615 33.38 -11.41 34.94
C GLU A 615 33.95 -12.11 36.20
N ARG A 616 34.57 -13.28 35.95
CA ARG A 616 35.94 -13.74 36.37
C ARG A 616 36.09 -14.97 37.31
N SER A 617 36.53 -16.06 36.66
CA SER A 617 37.67 -16.95 36.95
C SER A 617 37.73 -17.85 38.21
N VAL A 618 37.65 -19.17 37.94
CA VAL A 618 38.40 -20.35 38.44
C VAL A 618 38.95 -20.36 39.88
N LYS A 619 38.46 -21.29 40.73
CA LYS A 619 39.16 -22.47 41.29
C LYS A 619 38.39 -23.17 42.43
N ASN A 620 38.27 -24.49 42.27
CA ASN A 620 38.37 -25.59 43.24
C ASN A 620 37.24 -25.95 44.23
N ALA A 621 37.17 -27.30 44.40
CA ALA A 621 36.54 -28.16 45.41
C ALA A 621 35.04 -28.44 45.21
N SER A 622 34.59 -29.59 44.65
CA SER A 622 34.70 -31.02 45.01
C SER A 622 33.68 -31.50 46.06
N SER A 623 32.90 -32.53 45.65
CA SER A 623 32.12 -33.50 46.46
C SER A 623 30.83 -32.96 47.14
N ALA A 624 29.68 -33.65 47.22
CA ALA A 624 29.36 -35.05 46.99
C ALA A 624 27.83 -35.28 46.77
N PHE A 625 27.53 -36.24 45.89
CA PHE A 625 26.53 -37.33 45.96
C PHE A 625 25.15 -37.23 46.66
N ALA A 626 24.18 -37.80 45.91
CA ALA A 626 23.09 -38.73 46.30
C ALA A 626 21.90 -38.20 47.15
N SER A 627 20.65 -38.69 47.07
CA SER A 627 19.94 -39.61 46.16
C SER A 627 18.42 -39.55 46.48
N SER A 628 17.60 -39.86 45.47
CA SER A 628 16.39 -40.73 45.46
C SER A 628 15.21 -40.58 46.45
N ASN A 629 14.01 -40.65 45.83
CA ASN A 629 12.75 -41.29 46.25
C ASN A 629 12.02 -40.69 47.48
N GLU A 630 10.69 -40.61 47.59
CA GLU A 630 9.64 -41.49 47.12
C GLU A 630 8.24 -40.81 47.26
N SER A 631 7.23 -41.47 46.74
CA SER A 631 5.83 -41.06 46.51
C SER A 631 4.86 -41.16 47.71
N ILE A 632 3.94 -40.18 47.79
CA ILE A 632 2.46 -40.25 48.02
C ILE A 632 1.91 -41.27 49.04
N HIS A 633 1.34 -40.78 50.16
CA HIS A 633 -0.11 -40.90 50.49
C HIS A 633 -0.54 -40.12 51.77
N SER A 634 -1.52 -39.21 51.57
CA SER A 634 -2.66 -38.81 52.43
C SER A 634 -2.56 -38.77 53.97
N ILE A 635 -2.90 -37.61 54.56
CA ILE A 635 -4.11 -37.36 55.40
C ILE A 635 -3.96 -36.04 56.21
N GLN A 636 -5.10 -35.35 56.37
CA GLN A 636 -5.45 -34.34 57.39
C GLN A 636 -5.11 -32.86 57.18
N PHE A 637 -6.17 -32.13 56.84
CA PHE A 637 -6.45 -30.77 57.28
C PHE A 637 -6.15 -30.59 58.78
N SER A 638 -5.17 -29.75 59.09
CA SER A 638 -5.16 -28.96 60.32
C SER A 638 -4.73 -27.55 59.96
N ALA A 639 -5.64 -26.61 60.17
CA ALA A 639 -5.40 -25.19 60.05
C ALA A 639 -4.35 -24.78 61.09
N ASP A 640 -3.16 -24.38 60.65
CA ASP A 640 -2.26 -23.55 61.42
C ASP A 640 -1.41 -22.68 60.48
N SER A 641 -1.76 -21.39 60.49
CA SER A 641 -0.98 -20.20 60.13
C SER A 641 0.33 -20.41 59.35
N GLU A 642 0.25 -20.55 58.02
CA GLU A 642 1.33 -20.12 57.15
C GLU A 642 1.26 -18.59 57.00
N ARG A 643 2.27 -17.91 57.53
CA ARG A 643 2.54 -16.51 57.21
C ARG A 643 2.82 -16.43 55.71
N VAL A 644 1.89 -15.83 54.97
CA VAL A 644 2.05 -15.42 53.58
C VAL A 644 3.31 -14.55 53.50
N ASP A 645 4.29 -15.00 52.71
CA ASP A 645 5.47 -14.22 52.31
C ASP A 645 5.01 -12.83 51.81
N ASP A 646 5.70 -11.76 52.23
CA ASP A 646 5.39 -10.38 51.82
C ASP A 646 5.32 -10.24 50.28
N ASP A 647 4.10 -10.14 49.74
CA ASP A 647 3.82 -10.00 48.30
C ASP A 647 4.50 -8.73 47.72
N GLN A 648 5.52 -8.92 46.88
CA GLN A 648 6.18 -7.82 46.16
C GLN A 648 5.30 -7.32 45.00
N PHE A 649 4.58 -6.22 45.22
CA PHE A 649 3.72 -5.58 44.21
C PHE A 649 4.53 -4.85 43.12
N VAL A 650 4.28 -5.12 41.84
CA VAL A 650 5.05 -4.61 40.67
C VAL A 650 4.15 -4.00 39.58
N TRP A 651 4.76 -3.34 38.58
CA TRP A 651 4.01 -2.73 37.47
C TRP A 651 3.14 -3.72 36.69
N ASP A 652 3.54 -4.99 36.62
CA ASP A 652 2.79 -6.03 35.91
C ASP A 652 1.40 -6.26 36.54
N ASP A 653 1.25 -6.05 37.86
CA ASP A 653 -0.04 -6.12 38.56
C ASP A 653 -1.00 -5.01 38.09
N VAL A 654 -0.47 -3.81 37.85
CA VAL A 654 -1.24 -2.71 37.25
C VAL A 654 -1.64 -3.05 35.82
N LEU A 655 -0.73 -3.66 35.05
CA LEU A 655 -0.95 -4.01 33.64
C LEU A 655 -1.94 -5.16 33.44
N LEU A 656 -2.29 -5.93 34.48
CA LEU A 656 -3.42 -6.87 34.43
C LEU A 656 -4.75 -6.19 34.12
N HIS A 657 -4.84 -4.88 34.36
CA HIS A 657 -6.01 -4.05 34.05
C HIS A 657 -5.95 -3.37 32.67
N ASP A 658 -4.86 -3.53 31.91
CA ASP A 658 -4.64 -2.87 30.61
C ASP A 658 -5.37 -3.59 29.46
N GLU A 659 -6.27 -2.85 28.81
CA GLU A 659 -7.08 -3.35 27.68
C GLU A 659 -6.21 -3.75 26.47
N LEU A 660 -5.11 -3.03 26.19
CA LEU A 660 -4.22 -3.32 25.06
C LEU A 660 -3.47 -4.64 25.27
N GLN A 661 -2.81 -4.80 26.43
CA GLN A 661 -2.10 -6.03 26.78
C GLN A 661 -3.03 -7.24 26.82
N ALA A 662 -4.29 -7.09 27.25
CA ALA A 662 -5.28 -8.16 27.17
C ALA A 662 -5.66 -8.52 25.72
N GLY A 663 -5.87 -7.51 24.86
CA GLY A 663 -6.14 -7.71 23.44
C GLY A 663 -4.99 -8.36 22.66
N MET A 664 -3.75 -7.98 22.98
CA MET A 664 -2.54 -8.57 22.39
C MET A 664 -2.32 -10.01 22.85
N ARG A 665 -2.43 -10.29 24.16
CA ARG A 665 -2.28 -11.65 24.71
C ARG A 665 -3.33 -12.63 24.18
N SER A 666 -4.55 -12.17 23.92
CA SER A 666 -5.60 -12.98 23.31
C SER A 666 -5.47 -13.15 21.79
N GLY A 667 -4.45 -12.54 21.17
CA GLY A 667 -4.23 -12.61 19.71
C GLY A 667 -5.29 -11.91 18.88
N GLN A 668 -6.07 -10.99 19.47
CA GLN A 668 -7.21 -10.32 18.81
C GLN A 668 -6.84 -9.01 18.09
N ILE A 669 -5.72 -8.41 18.48
CA ILE A 669 -5.16 -7.17 17.91
C ILE A 669 -3.63 -7.23 17.99
N PHE A 670 -2.96 -6.55 17.06
CA PHE A 670 -1.49 -6.42 17.04
C PHE A 670 -0.71 -7.73 17.24
N TYR A 671 -1.23 -8.87 16.77
CA TYR A 671 -0.55 -10.15 16.85
C TYR A 671 0.86 -10.08 16.24
N GLY A 672 1.85 -10.65 16.94
CA GLY A 672 3.27 -10.58 16.60
C GLY A 672 3.98 -9.28 16.99
N PHE A 673 3.25 -8.19 17.29
CA PHE A 673 3.88 -7.00 17.88
C PHE A 673 4.22 -7.25 19.34
N HIS A 674 5.30 -6.61 19.78
CA HIS A 674 5.82 -6.64 21.13
C HIS A 674 5.82 -5.22 21.70
N GLU A 675 5.75 -5.12 23.02
CA GLU A 675 5.93 -3.88 23.76
C GLU A 675 7.04 -4.07 24.79
N ALA A 676 7.90 -3.08 24.97
CA ALA A 676 8.88 -3.11 26.04
C ALA A 676 8.18 -3.01 27.41
N ARG A 677 8.80 -3.57 28.46
CA ARG A 677 8.22 -3.55 29.80
C ARG A 677 7.93 -2.12 30.26
N ILE A 678 6.68 -1.85 30.64
CA ILE A 678 6.28 -0.57 31.22
C ILE A 678 6.71 -0.57 32.69
N ALA A 679 7.57 0.38 33.05
CA ALA A 679 8.07 0.59 34.41
C ALA A 679 7.95 2.07 34.82
N PHE A 680 6.88 2.73 34.37
CA PHE A 680 6.61 4.14 34.60
C PHE A 680 5.11 4.35 34.82
N PRO A 681 4.68 5.45 35.46
CA PRO A 681 3.27 5.70 35.81
C PRO A 681 2.37 5.93 34.60
N PRO A 682 1.03 5.74 34.75
CA PRO A 682 0.07 6.02 33.69
C PRO A 682 0.22 7.44 33.12
N THR A 683 0.26 7.54 31.79
CA THR A 683 0.58 8.79 31.07
C THR A 683 -0.62 9.71 30.90
N PHE A 684 -1.83 9.21 31.15
CA PHE A 684 -3.11 9.92 31.02
C PHE A 684 -4.03 9.57 32.20
N ARG A 685 -4.99 10.39 32.63
CA ARG A 685 -5.16 11.81 32.31
C ARG A 685 -4.46 12.65 33.37
N ARG A 686 -3.44 13.40 32.97
CA ARG A 686 -2.62 14.22 33.85
C ARG A 686 -3.24 15.59 34.06
N VAL A 687 -3.00 16.17 35.23
CA VAL A 687 -3.27 17.59 35.46
C VAL A 687 -2.18 18.42 34.79
N ARG A 688 -2.56 19.38 33.94
CA ARG A 688 -1.61 20.26 33.25
C ARG A 688 -0.82 21.09 34.28
N GLY A 689 0.48 21.23 34.06
CA GLY A 689 1.42 21.87 34.98
C GLY A 689 1.90 20.99 36.13
N ALA A 690 1.22 19.86 36.42
CA ALA A 690 1.63 18.94 37.48
C ALA A 690 2.67 17.92 36.99
N ALA A 691 3.57 17.55 37.90
CA ALA A 691 4.57 16.51 37.69
C ALA A 691 4.74 15.65 38.95
N LEU A 692 4.93 14.34 38.77
CA LEU A 692 5.32 13.44 39.86
C LEU A 692 6.77 13.70 40.28
N LYS A 693 7.02 13.64 41.59
CA LYS A 693 8.38 13.66 42.13
C LYS A 693 8.99 12.28 42.00
N LEU A 694 9.68 12.01 40.90
CA LEU A 694 10.28 10.70 40.63
C LEU A 694 11.35 10.29 41.66
N ASP A 695 11.96 11.25 42.34
CA ASP A 695 12.96 11.01 43.41
C ASP A 695 12.32 10.75 44.79
N GLY A 696 10.99 10.86 44.92
CA GLY A 696 10.28 10.68 46.19
C GLY A 696 10.36 9.22 46.67
N ALA A 697 10.64 9.02 47.96
CA ALA A 697 10.68 7.69 48.58
C ALA A 697 9.31 6.98 48.56
N ASN A 698 8.22 7.74 48.47
CA ASN A 698 6.86 7.25 48.28
C ASN A 698 6.05 8.23 47.42
N TRP A 699 4.93 7.76 46.88
CA TRP A 699 3.92 8.61 46.24
C TRP A 699 2.59 8.44 46.98
N PRO A 700 2.36 9.18 48.08
CA PRO A 700 1.14 9.02 48.84
C PRO A 700 -0.07 9.37 47.97
N ILE A 701 -1.18 8.63 48.17
CA ILE A 701 -2.37 8.70 47.30
C ILE A 701 -2.88 10.14 47.14
N HIS A 702 -2.86 10.94 48.21
CA HIS A 702 -3.31 12.33 48.15
C HIS A 702 -2.44 13.24 47.24
N GLU A 703 -1.15 12.94 47.07
CA GLU A 703 -0.28 13.62 46.11
C GLU A 703 -0.48 13.10 44.69
N LEU A 704 -0.69 11.79 44.53
CA LEU A 704 -1.03 11.19 43.24
C LEU A 704 -2.33 11.76 42.69
N THR A 705 -3.38 11.88 43.51
CA THR A 705 -4.67 12.45 43.09
C THR A 705 -4.57 13.89 42.62
N LYS A 706 -3.59 14.68 43.12
CA LYS A 706 -3.33 16.05 42.61
C LYS A 706 -2.70 16.05 41.22
N CYS A 707 -2.08 14.95 40.80
CA CYS A 707 -1.42 14.81 39.51
C CYS A 707 -2.32 14.22 38.42
N TYR A 708 -3.46 13.63 38.79
CA TYR A 708 -4.40 12.97 37.87
C TYR A 708 -5.78 13.60 37.89
N THR A 709 -6.37 13.76 36.70
CA THR A 709 -7.77 14.18 36.57
C THR A 709 -8.67 12.96 36.51
N THR A 710 -9.34 12.64 37.62
CA THR A 710 -10.19 11.43 37.75
C THR A 710 -11.66 11.65 37.43
N ALA A 711 -12.11 12.90 37.36
CA ALA A 711 -13.47 13.27 36.97
C ALA A 711 -13.45 14.47 36.02
N VAL A 712 -14.28 14.44 34.99
CA VAL A 712 -14.39 15.52 34.00
C VAL A 712 -15.86 15.90 33.85
N ALA A 713 -16.20 17.15 34.13
CA ALA A 713 -17.56 17.67 34.00
C ALA A 713 -18.12 17.39 32.58
N GLY A 714 -19.32 16.79 32.51
CA GLY A 714 -19.97 16.42 31.24
C GLY A 714 -19.34 15.22 30.50
N HIS A 715 -18.21 14.70 30.97
CA HIS A 715 -17.45 13.64 30.31
C HIS A 715 -17.28 12.37 31.17
N GLY A 716 -17.64 12.41 32.46
CA GLY A 716 -17.67 11.26 33.38
C GLY A 716 -16.33 10.98 34.07
N MET A 717 -16.26 9.85 34.77
CA MET A 717 -15.03 9.39 35.44
C MET A 717 -13.93 9.00 34.44
N ARG A 718 -12.67 9.21 34.82
CA ARG A 718 -11.49 8.86 34.05
C ARG A 718 -10.51 8.09 34.92
N VAL A 719 -10.23 6.87 34.52
CA VAL A 719 -9.22 6.02 35.17
C VAL A 719 -7.84 6.39 34.59
N PRO A 720 -6.81 6.64 35.42
CA PRO A 720 -5.44 6.77 34.94
C PRO A 720 -5.07 5.60 34.01
N SER A 721 -4.47 5.86 32.85
CA SER A 721 -4.29 4.86 31.79
C SER A 721 -3.01 5.07 30.99
N TYR A 722 -2.49 3.98 30.40
CA TYR A 722 -1.41 3.99 29.41
C TYR A 722 -1.99 4.14 28.01
N THR A 723 -2.38 5.36 27.66
CA THR A 723 -2.93 5.67 26.34
C THR A 723 -1.84 5.80 25.27
N ASP A 724 -0.67 6.27 25.68
CA ASP A 724 0.47 6.56 24.80
C ASP A 724 1.43 5.36 24.78
N ARG A 725 1.66 4.74 23.62
CA ARG A 725 2.38 3.44 23.51
C ARG A 725 3.34 3.42 22.33
N ILE A 726 4.36 2.56 22.41
CA ILE A 726 5.29 2.24 21.31
C ILE A 726 5.40 0.72 21.19
N LEU A 727 4.78 0.16 20.15
CA LEU A 727 4.82 -1.26 19.79
C LEU A 727 5.82 -1.49 18.65
N PHE A 728 6.45 -2.66 18.62
CA PHE A 728 7.37 -3.06 17.57
C PHE A 728 7.19 -4.52 17.14
N PHE A 729 7.31 -4.79 15.84
CA PHE A 729 7.26 -6.09 15.21
C PHE A 729 8.57 -6.31 14.46
N SER A 730 9.14 -7.51 14.51
CA SER A 730 10.31 -7.89 13.74
C SER A 730 10.10 -9.26 13.10
N GLN A 731 10.60 -9.44 11.88
CA GLN A 731 10.64 -10.77 11.27
C GLN A 731 11.38 -11.75 12.19
N PRO A 732 10.97 -13.04 12.26
CA PRO A 732 11.47 -13.98 13.27
C PRO A 732 13.01 -14.06 13.36
N ASP A 733 13.68 -14.15 12.22
CA ASP A 733 15.14 -14.21 12.11
C ASP A 733 15.82 -12.87 12.40
N MET A 734 15.11 -11.75 12.23
CA MET A 734 15.63 -10.40 12.48
C MET A 734 15.47 -9.93 13.93
N ARG A 735 14.72 -10.64 14.78
CA ARG A 735 14.44 -10.23 16.17
C ARG A 735 15.70 -9.92 16.97
N HIS A 736 16.77 -10.70 16.80
CA HIS A 736 18.04 -10.50 17.50
C HIS A 736 18.77 -9.21 17.10
N ARG A 737 18.41 -8.59 15.97
CA ARG A 737 18.99 -7.34 15.48
C ARG A 737 18.33 -6.09 16.04
N LEU A 738 17.27 -6.21 16.84
CA LEU A 738 16.57 -5.06 17.41
C LEU A 738 16.34 -5.25 18.91
N ARG A 739 16.85 -4.31 19.71
CA ARG A 739 16.63 -4.30 21.16
C ARG A 739 16.11 -2.95 21.62
N CYS A 740 15.04 -2.95 22.41
CA CYS A 740 14.64 -1.76 23.16
C CYS A 740 15.54 -1.58 24.39
N ALA A 741 16.37 -0.54 24.40
CA ALA A 741 17.29 -0.23 25.48
C ALA A 741 16.67 0.65 26.57
N VAL A 742 15.73 1.53 26.17
CA VAL A 742 15.00 2.43 27.07
C VAL A 742 13.54 2.43 26.68
N TYR A 743 12.64 2.36 27.66
CA TYR A 743 11.22 2.65 27.50
C TYR A 743 10.70 3.38 28.74
N ALA A 744 10.28 4.64 28.57
CA ALA A 744 9.97 5.52 29.69
C ALA A 744 8.93 6.58 29.31
N SER A 745 8.33 7.23 30.32
CA SER A 745 7.60 8.48 30.15
C SER A 745 8.43 9.68 30.64
N CYS A 746 8.30 10.83 29.98
CA CYS A 746 8.97 12.06 30.38
C CYS A 746 8.06 12.89 31.29
N GLU A 747 8.29 12.78 32.59
CA GLU A 747 7.44 13.39 33.62
C GLU A 747 7.59 14.92 33.69
N GLU A 748 8.76 15.44 33.31
CA GLU A 748 9.11 16.86 33.34
C GLU A 748 8.36 17.70 32.28
N VAL A 749 7.79 17.06 31.27
CA VAL A 749 6.89 17.72 30.33
C VAL A 749 5.47 17.68 30.90
N SER A 750 4.95 18.85 31.26
CA SER A 750 3.65 19.00 31.92
C SER A 750 2.67 19.93 31.18
N CYS A 751 2.97 20.33 29.94
CA CYS A 751 2.08 21.24 29.19
C CYS A 751 0.78 20.58 28.72
N SER A 752 0.77 19.26 28.55
CA SER A 752 -0.38 18.46 28.12
C SER A 752 -1.00 17.69 29.29
N ASP A 753 -2.22 17.21 29.12
CA ASP A 753 -2.84 16.18 29.96
C ASP A 753 -2.35 14.75 29.65
N HIS A 754 -1.35 14.64 28.77
CA HIS A 754 -0.55 13.44 28.55
C HIS A 754 0.92 13.68 28.90
N LYS A 755 1.67 12.60 29.19
CA LYS A 755 3.14 12.61 29.25
C LYS A 755 3.73 12.02 27.97
N PRO A 756 4.77 12.64 27.39
CA PRO A 756 5.48 12.03 26.27
C PRO A 756 6.04 10.66 26.66
N VAL A 757 5.92 9.68 25.76
CA VAL A 757 6.54 8.36 25.90
C VAL A 757 7.74 8.28 24.98
N ILE A 758 8.85 7.77 25.50
CA ILE A 758 10.12 7.65 24.79
C ILE A 758 10.57 6.19 24.78
N ALA A 759 11.18 5.80 23.67
CA ALA A 759 11.91 4.55 23.52
C ALA A 759 13.23 4.79 22.79
N VAL A 760 14.27 4.04 23.17
CA VAL A 760 15.54 4.01 22.43
C VAL A 760 15.78 2.58 21.96
N PHE A 761 15.81 2.39 20.65
CA PHE A 761 16.10 1.11 20.04
C PHE A 761 17.55 1.05 19.57
N GLN A 762 18.21 -0.04 19.91
CA GLN A 762 19.52 -0.41 19.39
C GLN A 762 19.29 -1.37 18.22
N ALA A 763 19.53 -0.90 17.02
CA ALA A 763 19.39 -1.68 15.80
C ALA A 763 20.76 -2.09 15.25
N LEU A 764 20.99 -3.39 15.09
CA LEU A 764 22.16 -3.93 14.42
C LEU A 764 21.97 -3.77 12.92
N VAL A 765 22.73 -2.87 12.31
CA VAL A 765 22.75 -2.60 10.87
C VAL A 765 24.12 -2.93 10.30
N ASN A 766 24.16 -3.47 9.08
CA ASN A 766 25.40 -3.82 8.41
C ASN A 766 25.92 -2.61 7.61
N ARG A 767 26.92 -1.93 8.15
CA ARG A 767 27.44 -0.68 7.59
C ARG A 767 28.24 -0.83 6.30
N ASP A 768 28.56 -2.05 5.90
CA ASP A 768 29.26 -2.34 4.64
C ASP A 768 28.31 -2.35 3.44
N PHE A 769 27.00 -2.43 3.69
CA PHE A 769 25.97 -2.41 2.67
C PHE A 769 25.20 -1.10 2.73
N LEU A 770 25.37 -0.28 1.70
CA LEU A 770 24.51 0.88 1.49
C LEU A 770 23.15 0.43 0.91
N PRO A 771 22.07 1.18 1.16
CA PRO A 771 20.83 1.06 0.40
C PRO A 771 21.11 1.07 -1.10
N ILE A 772 20.79 -0.04 -1.75
CA ILE A 772 21.12 -0.31 -3.16
C ILE A 772 20.30 0.62 -4.08
N GLU A 773 19.17 1.15 -3.61
CA GLU A 773 18.41 2.18 -4.30
C GLU A 773 19.25 3.44 -4.57
N THR A 774 20.19 3.75 -3.67
CA THR A 774 21.16 4.82 -3.88
C THR A 774 22.17 4.44 -4.97
N GLU A 775 22.66 3.20 -5.01
CA GLU A 775 23.57 2.71 -6.07
C GLU A 775 22.89 2.69 -7.45
N LEU A 776 21.67 2.18 -7.56
CA LEU A 776 20.89 2.10 -8.81
C LEU A 776 20.57 3.49 -9.37
N SER A 777 20.29 4.47 -8.51
CA SER A 777 20.07 5.86 -8.94
C SER A 777 21.27 6.47 -9.67
N THR A 778 22.48 5.95 -9.41
CA THR A 778 23.73 6.39 -10.07
C THR A 778 24.04 5.63 -11.36
N LYS A 779 23.58 4.38 -11.52
CA LYS A 779 23.83 3.50 -12.68
C LYS A 779 22.59 3.40 -13.59
N LYS A 780 22.31 4.49 -14.31
CA LYS A 780 21.02 4.76 -14.99
C LYS A 780 20.62 3.87 -16.19
N LEU A 781 21.45 2.94 -16.67
CA LEU A 781 21.28 2.29 -18.00
C LEU A 781 21.54 0.76 -18.03
N GLN A 782 21.19 0.01 -16.99
CA GLN A 782 21.36 -1.47 -16.97
C GLN A 782 20.01 -2.20 -16.92
N ARG A 783 19.90 -3.36 -17.62
CA ARG A 783 18.77 -4.29 -17.42
C ARG A 783 18.91 -4.99 -16.07
N MET A 784 17.82 -5.54 -15.53
CA MET A 784 17.85 -6.21 -14.21
C MET A 784 18.94 -7.29 -14.14
N GLN A 785 19.11 -8.04 -15.23
CA GLN A 785 20.09 -9.13 -15.36
C GLN A 785 21.54 -8.64 -15.50
N ASP A 786 21.75 -7.38 -15.89
CA ASP A 786 23.08 -6.80 -16.12
C ASP A 786 23.63 -6.10 -14.85
N VAL A 787 22.85 -6.08 -13.77
CA VAL A 787 23.24 -5.47 -12.50
C VAL A 787 24.14 -6.43 -11.73
N HIS A 788 25.34 -5.98 -11.38
CA HIS A 788 26.32 -6.77 -10.63
C HIS A 788 25.72 -7.44 -9.38
N GLY A 789 25.98 -8.73 -9.20
CA GLY A 789 25.50 -9.55 -8.07
C GLY A 789 24.04 -10.00 -8.15
N VAL A 790 23.30 -9.65 -9.21
CA VAL A 790 21.95 -10.15 -9.44
C VAL A 790 22.03 -11.50 -10.14
N LEU A 791 21.24 -12.45 -9.65
CA LEU A 791 21.13 -13.79 -10.18
C LEU A 791 19.66 -14.09 -10.51
N GLU A 792 19.43 -15.10 -11.35
CA GLU A 792 18.09 -15.66 -11.50
C GLU A 792 17.86 -16.62 -10.33
N CYS A 793 16.88 -16.29 -9.50
CA CYS A 793 16.55 -17.02 -8.28
C CYS A 793 15.27 -17.83 -8.51
N GLN A 794 15.36 -19.15 -8.40
CA GLN A 794 14.22 -20.05 -8.46
C GLN A 794 13.82 -20.46 -7.04
N LEU A 795 12.73 -19.86 -6.56
CA LEU A 795 12.09 -20.19 -5.30
C LEU A 795 11.18 -21.41 -5.49
N ARG A 796 11.28 -22.37 -4.58
CA ARG A 796 10.34 -23.49 -4.47
C ARG A 796 9.79 -23.59 -3.05
N LEU A 797 8.46 -23.54 -2.93
CA LEU A 797 7.72 -23.73 -1.70
C LEU A 797 6.86 -24.98 -1.82
N SER A 798 6.88 -25.84 -0.81
CA SER A 798 6.01 -27.00 -0.72
C SER A 798 5.22 -26.97 0.58
N PHE A 799 3.98 -27.45 0.52
CA PHE A 799 3.07 -27.50 1.65
C PHE A 799 3.22 -28.81 2.43
N SER A 800 3.08 -28.76 3.76
CA SER A 800 3.06 -29.97 4.60
C SER A 800 1.83 -30.03 5.50
N SER A 801 1.57 -28.99 6.30
CA SER A 801 0.40 -28.96 7.17
C SER A 801 -0.10 -27.54 7.46
N MET A 802 -1.35 -27.45 7.89
CA MET A 802 -2.02 -26.21 8.25
C MET A 802 -2.85 -26.43 9.52
N SER A 803 -2.80 -25.49 10.45
CA SER A 803 -3.73 -25.40 11.58
C SER A 803 -4.36 -24.02 11.63
N TRP A 804 -5.67 -23.96 11.86
CA TRP A 804 -6.41 -22.70 11.93
C TRP A 804 -6.85 -22.43 13.35
N GLN A 805 -6.80 -21.17 13.77
CA GLN A 805 -7.36 -20.74 15.05
C GLN A 805 -8.90 -20.65 14.93
N PRO A 806 -9.65 -21.12 15.93
CA PRO A 806 -11.10 -20.97 15.97
C PRO A 806 -11.49 -19.48 15.99
N ASP A 807 -12.56 -19.10 15.29
CA ASP A 807 -13.01 -17.72 15.24
C ASP A 807 -13.62 -17.28 16.58
N ALA A 808 -12.82 -16.61 17.42
CA ALA A 808 -13.29 -15.98 18.66
C ALA A 808 -14.34 -14.87 18.43
N ALA A 809 -14.61 -14.50 17.17
CA ALA A 809 -15.60 -13.48 16.80
C ALA A 809 -17.06 -13.94 16.93
N ALA A 810 -17.33 -15.22 17.20
CA ALA A 810 -18.69 -15.72 17.41
C ALA A 810 -19.36 -15.17 18.69
N ASP A 811 -18.60 -14.68 19.67
CA ASP A 811 -19.17 -14.19 20.94
C ASP A 811 -19.55 -12.70 20.95
N PHE A 812 -19.10 -11.90 19.97
CA PHE A 812 -19.36 -10.45 19.93
C PHE A 812 -20.48 -10.03 18.97
N SER A 813 -21.12 -10.97 18.26
CA SER A 813 -22.22 -10.70 17.33
C SER A 813 -23.56 -11.22 17.84
N ARG A 814 -24.14 -10.56 18.85
CA ARG A 814 -25.58 -10.71 19.16
C ARG A 814 -26.46 -9.54 18.73
N THR A 815 -25.92 -8.53 18.03
CA THR A 815 -26.72 -7.44 17.46
C THR A 815 -26.21 -6.92 16.11
N SER A 816 -26.18 -7.78 15.10
CA SER A 816 -26.51 -7.46 13.70
C SER A 816 -26.33 -8.73 12.86
N SER A 817 -27.27 -8.99 11.96
CA SER A 817 -27.44 -10.18 11.12
C SER A 817 -26.21 -10.60 10.29
N GLY A 818 -25.24 -11.26 10.90
CA GLY A 818 -24.16 -12.00 10.24
C GLY A 818 -23.92 -13.30 10.99
N THR A 819 -24.15 -14.43 10.32
CA THR A 819 -23.96 -15.78 10.88
C THR A 819 -22.47 -16.12 11.02
N PRO A 820 -22.08 -17.02 11.95
CA PRO A 820 -20.69 -17.34 12.25
C PRO A 820 -19.96 -17.93 11.04
N ILE A 821 -18.68 -17.59 10.92
CA ILE A 821 -17.74 -18.19 9.96
C ILE A 821 -17.43 -19.61 10.45
N ASP A 822 -18.31 -20.55 10.14
CA ASP A 822 -18.11 -22.00 10.16
C ASP A 822 -16.71 -22.43 9.65
N ILE A 823 -16.06 -23.27 10.46
CA ILE A 823 -14.64 -23.66 10.45
C ILE A 823 -14.27 -24.51 9.22
N ASP A 824 -15.25 -25.09 8.52
CA ASP A 824 -15.05 -26.01 7.39
C ASP A 824 -14.57 -25.34 6.08
N GLN A 825 -14.46 -24.02 6.03
CA GLN A 825 -14.13 -23.28 4.80
C GLN A 825 -12.66 -22.93 4.60
N ARG A 826 -11.83 -23.17 5.60
CA ARG A 826 -10.40 -22.86 5.51
C ARG A 826 -9.58 -24.00 4.88
N SER A 827 -10.27 -25.07 4.50
CA SER A 827 -9.74 -26.27 3.85
C SER A 827 -10.36 -26.51 2.45
N SER A 828 -11.40 -25.74 2.08
CA SER A 828 -12.14 -25.92 0.84
C SER A 828 -11.50 -25.16 -0.33
N SER A 829 -11.58 -25.73 -1.53
CA SER A 829 -11.09 -25.09 -2.76
C SER A 829 -11.84 -23.80 -3.14
N PHE A 830 -12.99 -23.56 -2.49
CA PHE A 830 -13.90 -22.44 -2.73
C PHE A 830 -14.45 -21.87 -1.40
N ASP A 831 -14.73 -20.56 -1.35
CA ASP A 831 -15.40 -19.89 -0.23
C ASP A 831 -16.94 -20.06 -0.28
N ARG A 832 -17.67 -19.50 0.71
CA ARG A 832 -19.17 -19.52 0.79
C ARG A 832 -19.87 -18.99 -0.45
N HIS A 833 -19.20 -18.10 -1.16
CA HIS A 833 -19.73 -17.40 -2.31
C HIS A 833 -19.26 -18.05 -3.61
N GLY A 834 -18.59 -19.21 -3.54
CA GLY A 834 -18.07 -19.96 -4.67
C GLY A 834 -16.78 -19.39 -5.27
N HIS A 835 -16.08 -18.49 -4.57
CA HIS A 835 -14.79 -17.96 -5.03
C HIS A 835 -13.66 -18.94 -4.71
N GLN A 836 -12.80 -19.19 -5.69
CA GLN A 836 -11.64 -20.06 -5.55
C GLN A 836 -10.62 -19.50 -4.54
N VAL A 837 -10.14 -20.34 -3.62
CA VAL A 837 -9.06 -19.98 -2.68
C VAL A 837 -7.70 -20.00 -3.40
N MET A 838 -6.92 -18.95 -3.18
CA MET A 838 -5.64 -18.67 -3.81
C MET A 838 -4.55 -18.46 -2.77
N VAL A 839 -3.34 -18.85 -3.11
CA VAL A 839 -2.10 -18.52 -2.42
C VAL A 839 -1.33 -17.54 -3.28
N THR A 840 -1.02 -16.39 -2.71
CA THR A 840 -0.14 -15.39 -3.32
C THR A 840 1.19 -15.38 -2.57
N THR A 841 2.30 -15.40 -3.30
CA THR A 841 3.63 -15.22 -2.74
C THR A 841 4.32 -14.03 -3.35
N VAL A 842 5.13 -13.32 -2.57
CA VAL A 842 5.98 -12.21 -3.02
C VAL A 842 7.41 -12.50 -2.63
N PHE A 843 8.29 -12.61 -3.63
CA PHE A 843 9.71 -12.89 -3.47
C PHE A 843 10.55 -12.15 -4.53
N PRO A 844 11.64 -11.45 -4.14
CA PRO A 844 11.99 -11.10 -2.76
C PRO A 844 10.95 -10.15 -2.15
N LEU A 845 11.00 -9.93 -0.83
CA LEU A 845 10.12 -8.91 -0.22
C LEU A 845 10.34 -7.56 -0.88
N PRO A 846 9.31 -6.69 -1.00
CA PRO A 846 9.48 -5.36 -1.60
C PRO A 846 10.55 -4.51 -0.92
N SER A 847 10.82 -4.74 0.37
CA SER A 847 11.90 -4.04 1.06
C SER A 847 13.29 -4.61 0.83
N GLU A 848 13.41 -5.80 0.26
CA GLU A 848 14.65 -6.45 -0.19
C GLU A 848 14.82 -6.36 -1.72
N ASP A 849 13.73 -6.05 -2.43
CA ASP A 849 13.68 -6.01 -3.88
C ASP A 849 14.25 -4.69 -4.43
N ILE A 850 15.50 -4.77 -4.88
CA ILE A 850 16.21 -3.69 -5.56
C ILE A 850 15.52 -3.26 -6.86
N PHE A 851 14.61 -4.08 -7.39
CA PHE A 851 13.87 -3.84 -8.63
C PHE A 851 12.39 -3.50 -8.41
N SER A 852 11.95 -3.30 -7.17
CA SER A 852 10.54 -3.01 -6.84
C SER A 852 9.96 -1.93 -7.77
N ALA A 853 10.57 -0.76 -7.88
CA ALA A 853 10.08 0.30 -8.76
C ALA A 853 9.94 -0.11 -10.25
N GLN A 854 10.85 -0.94 -10.76
CA GLN A 854 10.86 -1.47 -12.13
C GLN A 854 9.75 -2.51 -12.33
N ARG A 855 9.54 -3.42 -11.38
CA ARG A 855 8.54 -4.49 -11.46
C ARG A 855 7.12 -3.96 -11.53
N LYS A 856 6.80 -2.89 -10.80
CA LYS A 856 5.51 -2.20 -10.91
C LYS A 856 5.16 -1.76 -12.33
N LEU A 857 6.15 -1.29 -13.11
CA LEU A 857 5.92 -0.90 -14.49
C LEU A 857 5.64 -2.10 -15.39
N LEU A 858 6.33 -3.21 -15.14
CA LEU A 858 6.11 -4.46 -15.86
C LEU A 858 4.74 -5.05 -15.54
N GLU A 859 4.33 -5.04 -14.28
CA GLU A 859 2.97 -5.43 -13.86
C GLU A 859 1.90 -4.51 -14.46
N LEU A 860 2.12 -3.19 -14.45
CA LEU A 860 1.21 -2.25 -15.08
C LEU A 860 1.11 -2.51 -16.58
N ALA A 861 2.24 -2.75 -17.25
CA ALA A 861 2.30 -3.07 -18.67
C ALA A 861 1.57 -4.39 -18.98
N ASP A 862 1.72 -5.42 -18.14
CA ASP A 862 0.99 -6.69 -18.28
C ASP A 862 -0.52 -6.50 -18.07
N SER A 863 -0.91 -5.76 -17.01
CA SER A 863 -2.31 -5.46 -16.71
C SER A 863 -3.00 -4.66 -17.82
N MET A 864 -2.28 -3.74 -18.48
CA MET A 864 -2.77 -2.97 -19.64
C MET A 864 -2.76 -3.78 -20.94
N SER A 865 -2.04 -4.90 -20.97
CA SER A 865 -1.94 -5.77 -22.14
C SER A 865 -2.96 -6.90 -22.16
N GLY A 866 -3.77 -7.04 -21.10
CA GLY A 866 -4.80 -8.07 -21.02
C GLY A 866 -4.25 -9.50 -21.15
N GLY A 867 -2.98 -9.71 -20.78
CA GLY A 867 -2.28 -10.98 -20.96
C GLY A 867 -1.96 -11.33 -22.42
N VAL A 868 -2.05 -10.38 -23.36
CA VAL A 868 -1.74 -10.59 -24.78
C VAL A 868 -0.41 -9.92 -25.13
N TYR A 869 0.70 -10.52 -24.68
CA TYR A 869 2.00 -10.36 -25.33
C TYR A 869 2.60 -11.70 -25.77
N LEU A 870 3.43 -11.57 -26.81
CA LEU A 870 4.04 -12.56 -27.70
C LEU A 870 4.98 -13.54 -26.98
N GLN A 871 4.98 -14.80 -27.45
CA GLN A 871 6.09 -15.74 -27.71
C GLN A 871 7.29 -15.91 -26.74
N ASN A 872 7.37 -15.14 -25.67
CA ASN A 872 8.43 -15.04 -24.67
C ASN A 872 7.81 -14.80 -23.27
N THR A 873 6.66 -15.41 -22.98
CA THR A 873 6.01 -15.31 -21.67
C THR A 873 6.95 -15.71 -20.52
N ASP A 874 7.89 -16.63 -20.79
CA ASP A 874 8.90 -17.06 -19.82
C ASP A 874 9.91 -15.94 -19.47
N ARG A 875 10.21 -15.01 -20.41
CA ARG A 875 11.07 -13.83 -20.17
C ARG A 875 10.38 -12.68 -19.41
N LEU A 876 9.05 -12.69 -19.31
CA LEU A 876 8.27 -11.72 -18.52
C LEU A 876 7.90 -12.27 -17.14
N LEU A 877 7.71 -13.60 -17.02
CA LEU A 877 7.48 -14.28 -15.74
C LEU A 877 8.68 -14.20 -14.81
N CYS A 878 9.93 -14.26 -15.31
CA CYS A 878 11.13 -14.06 -14.48
C CYS A 878 11.33 -12.60 -14.03
N LYS A 879 10.47 -11.68 -14.48
CA LYS A 879 10.50 -10.26 -14.13
C LYS A 879 9.43 -9.87 -13.10
N THR A 880 8.48 -10.74 -12.75
CA THR A 880 7.57 -10.49 -11.60
C THR A 880 8.20 -11.02 -10.32
N ASN A 881 7.89 -10.38 -9.18
CA ASN A 881 8.21 -10.90 -7.85
C ASN A 881 6.98 -11.55 -7.20
N VAL A 882 5.82 -11.53 -7.87
CA VAL A 882 4.57 -12.09 -7.38
C VAL A 882 4.23 -13.38 -8.12
N ALA A 883 3.79 -14.40 -7.38
CA ALA A 883 3.18 -15.60 -7.91
C ALA A 883 1.79 -15.83 -7.30
N HIS A 884 0.86 -16.34 -8.10
CA HIS A 884 -0.49 -16.69 -7.69
C HIS A 884 -0.80 -18.13 -8.07
N VAL A 885 -1.15 -18.97 -7.10
CA VAL A 885 -1.47 -20.39 -7.30
C VAL A 885 -2.77 -20.73 -6.57
N LYS A 886 -3.56 -21.65 -7.12
CA LYS A 886 -4.79 -22.12 -6.47
C LYS A 886 -4.42 -22.92 -5.22
N TRP A 887 -5.22 -22.83 -4.17
CA TRP A 887 -4.98 -23.59 -2.94
C TRP A 887 -4.77 -25.10 -3.20
N THR A 888 -5.59 -25.71 -4.06
CA THR A 888 -5.47 -27.13 -4.42
C THR A 888 -4.16 -27.48 -5.11
N ASP A 889 -3.67 -26.58 -5.97
CA ASP A 889 -2.43 -26.81 -6.71
C ASP A 889 -1.23 -26.57 -5.80
N PHE A 890 -1.30 -25.60 -4.89
CA PHE A 890 -0.27 -25.40 -3.87
C PHE A 890 -0.13 -26.59 -2.93
N VAL A 891 -1.26 -27.16 -2.48
CA VAL A 891 -1.26 -28.34 -1.60
C VAL A 891 -0.70 -29.57 -2.33
N ARG A 892 -1.01 -29.73 -3.62
CA ARG A 892 -0.57 -30.90 -4.41
C ARG A 892 0.88 -30.78 -4.88
N ASP A 893 1.24 -29.64 -5.47
CA ASP A 893 2.47 -29.47 -6.27
C ASP A 893 3.41 -28.40 -5.70
N GLY A 894 2.97 -27.60 -4.72
CA GLY A 894 3.70 -26.45 -4.22
C GLY A 894 3.66 -25.23 -5.16
N ILE A 895 4.57 -24.29 -4.94
CA ILE A 895 4.79 -23.11 -5.78
C ILE A 895 6.24 -23.12 -6.24
N THR A 896 6.46 -22.94 -7.55
CA THR A 896 7.78 -22.64 -8.12
C THR A 896 7.73 -21.27 -8.79
N HIS A 897 8.62 -20.38 -8.40
CA HIS A 897 8.67 -19.00 -8.90
C HIS A 897 10.12 -18.60 -9.21
N ALA A 898 10.40 -18.23 -10.46
CA ALA A 898 11.70 -17.73 -10.88
C ALA A 898 11.67 -16.20 -10.94
N THR A 899 12.71 -15.54 -10.44
CA THR A 899 12.80 -14.08 -10.43
C THR A 899 14.23 -13.58 -10.36
N CYS A 900 14.53 -12.41 -10.95
CA CYS A 900 15.86 -11.80 -10.80
C CYS A 900 15.99 -11.12 -9.43
N ALA A 901 16.88 -11.59 -8.57
CA ALA A 901 17.14 -10.95 -7.28
C ALA A 901 18.63 -10.93 -6.98
N ARG A 902 19.07 -9.98 -6.17
CA ARG A 902 20.41 -9.99 -5.59
C ARG A 902 20.33 -10.70 -4.25
N PRO A 903 20.88 -11.92 -4.08
CA PRO A 903 20.84 -12.62 -2.81
C PRO A 903 21.70 -11.86 -1.78
N THR A 904 21.10 -11.45 -0.66
CA THR A 904 21.78 -10.74 0.43
C THR A 904 21.46 -11.41 1.76
N GLY A 905 22.38 -12.22 2.30
CA GLY A 905 22.14 -12.90 3.57
C GLY A 905 20.89 -13.77 3.54
N ASN A 906 20.09 -13.69 4.61
CA ASN A 906 18.75 -14.26 4.65
C ASN A 906 17.80 -13.43 3.78
N MET A 907 17.03 -14.12 2.93
CA MET A 907 16.00 -13.51 2.10
C MET A 907 14.62 -13.90 2.60
N HIS A 908 13.58 -13.14 2.25
CA HIS A 908 12.23 -13.42 2.74
C HIS A 908 11.20 -13.56 1.63
N VAL A 909 10.21 -14.43 1.89
CA VAL A 909 9.03 -14.62 1.05
C VAL A 909 7.80 -14.28 1.87
N ALA A 910 6.99 -13.32 1.42
CA ALA A 910 5.67 -13.14 1.98
C ALA A 910 4.68 -14.12 1.33
N ILE A 911 3.81 -14.73 2.12
CA ILE A 911 2.76 -15.65 1.66
C ILE A 911 1.40 -15.22 2.20
N LYS A 912 0.38 -15.25 1.35
CA LYS A 912 -0.99 -14.83 1.68
C LYS A 912 -2.00 -15.82 1.12
N ILE A 913 -2.95 -16.24 1.95
CA ILE A 913 -4.07 -17.11 1.59
C ILE A 913 -5.34 -16.25 1.56
N HIS A 914 -6.04 -16.24 0.42
CA HIS A 914 -7.20 -15.37 0.21
C HIS A 914 -8.15 -15.94 -0.86
N ALA A 915 -9.39 -15.48 -0.87
CA ALA A 915 -10.38 -15.91 -1.87
C ALA A 915 -10.36 -15.01 -3.11
N GLY A 916 -10.23 -15.60 -4.30
CA GLY A 916 -10.23 -14.90 -5.58
C GLY A 916 -9.14 -13.82 -5.68
N SER A 917 -9.41 -12.72 -6.38
CA SER A 917 -8.50 -11.57 -6.43
C SER A 917 -8.90 -10.42 -5.50
N GLN A 918 -10.07 -10.51 -4.87
CA GLN A 918 -10.72 -9.43 -4.11
C GLN A 918 -11.53 -9.95 -2.91
N GLY A 919 -11.50 -11.26 -2.65
CA GLY A 919 -12.20 -11.85 -1.53
C GLY A 919 -11.41 -11.69 -0.23
N PRO A 920 -11.96 -12.20 0.89
CA PRO A 920 -11.34 -12.08 2.20
C PRO A 920 -9.94 -12.69 2.23
N CYS A 921 -9.05 -12.04 2.97
CA CYS A 921 -7.78 -12.63 3.39
C CYS A 921 -8.04 -13.56 4.57
N PHE A 922 -7.57 -14.81 4.47
CA PHE A 922 -7.67 -15.78 5.56
C PHE A 922 -6.43 -15.73 6.47
N GLY A 923 -5.28 -15.36 5.92
CA GLY A 923 -4.05 -15.21 6.68
C GLY A 923 -2.87 -14.89 5.78
N GLN A 924 -1.87 -14.20 6.35
CA GLN A 924 -0.60 -13.90 5.69
C GLN A 924 0.54 -14.02 6.69
N GLY A 925 1.73 -14.32 6.18
CA GLY A 925 2.93 -14.49 6.98
C GLY A 925 4.19 -14.33 6.13
N VAL A 926 5.35 -14.41 6.76
CA VAL A 926 6.66 -14.28 6.10
C VAL A 926 7.51 -15.50 6.42
N ILE A 927 8.11 -16.07 5.39
CA ILE A 927 9.02 -17.21 5.46
C ILE A 927 10.44 -16.69 5.23
N CYS A 928 11.34 -16.98 6.17
CA CYS A 928 12.76 -16.71 6.02
C CYS A 928 13.40 -17.84 5.21
N ILE A 929 14.23 -17.47 4.24
CA ILE A 929 15.10 -18.35 3.47
C ILE A 929 16.52 -18.12 3.99
N PRO A 930 17.04 -19.01 4.85
CA PRO A 930 18.39 -18.86 5.37
C PRO A 930 19.40 -19.05 4.24
N GLN A 931 20.49 -18.28 4.30
CA GLN A 931 21.60 -18.47 3.38
C GLN A 931 22.25 -19.84 3.64
N THR A 932 22.43 -20.65 2.59
CA THR A 932 23.19 -21.90 2.71
C THR A 932 24.65 -21.57 3.03
N THR A 933 25.09 -21.84 4.27
CA THR A 933 26.50 -21.82 4.62
C THR A 933 27.20 -22.93 3.84
N ALA A 934 28.26 -22.59 3.10
CA ALA A 934 29.08 -23.53 2.33
C ALA A 934 29.96 -24.44 3.23
N ASP A 935 29.55 -24.67 4.49
CA ASP A 935 30.44 -25.12 5.57
C ASP A 935 30.14 -26.54 6.09
N ASP A 936 29.30 -27.31 5.40
CA ASP A 936 29.29 -28.77 5.59
C ASP A 936 30.08 -29.38 4.44
N GLY A 937 31.31 -29.83 4.72
CA GLY A 937 32.27 -30.41 3.77
C GLY A 937 31.86 -31.75 3.14
N GLY A 938 30.60 -31.87 2.70
CA GLY A 938 30.14 -32.92 1.81
C GLY A 938 30.39 -32.49 0.36
N ASP A 939 31.04 -33.37 -0.41
CA ASP A 939 31.23 -33.21 -1.85
C ASP A 939 29.93 -32.77 -2.55
N PRO A 940 29.97 -31.83 -3.51
CA PRO A 940 28.80 -31.42 -4.30
C PRO A 940 28.43 -32.46 -5.37
N ALA A 941 28.68 -33.75 -5.10
CA ALA A 941 28.56 -34.84 -6.07
C ALA A 941 27.12 -35.29 -6.32
N ASP A 942 26.14 -34.84 -5.54
CA ASP A 942 24.72 -35.10 -5.82
C ASP A 942 23.94 -33.78 -5.73
N GLY A 943 23.24 -33.41 -6.82
CA GLY A 943 22.42 -32.20 -6.97
C GLY A 943 21.17 -32.16 -6.08
N VAL A 944 21.26 -32.61 -4.82
CA VAL A 944 20.18 -32.59 -3.83
C VAL A 944 20.01 -31.15 -3.33
N GLN A 945 18.96 -30.48 -3.81
CA GLN A 945 18.50 -29.20 -3.28
C GLN A 945 18.34 -29.29 -1.76
N LYS A 946 19.09 -28.48 -0.99
CA LYS A 946 18.92 -28.36 0.46
C LYS A 946 17.56 -27.68 0.73
N GLN A 947 16.57 -28.49 1.08
CA GLN A 947 15.24 -28.02 1.49
C GLN A 947 15.26 -27.67 2.97
N ASN A 948 14.82 -26.46 3.31
CA ASN A 948 14.70 -26.01 4.70
C ASN A 948 13.23 -26.11 5.13
N ASN A 949 12.98 -26.67 6.31
CA ASN A 949 11.65 -26.67 6.90
C ASN A 949 11.29 -25.25 7.32
N PHE A 950 10.04 -24.84 7.11
CA PHE A 950 9.51 -23.61 7.68
C PHE A 950 8.22 -23.89 8.46
N VAL A 951 8.02 -23.09 9.50
CA VAL A 951 6.73 -22.90 10.17
C VAL A 951 6.46 -21.41 10.16
N VAL A 952 5.31 -21.00 9.61
CA VAL A 952 4.90 -19.61 9.51
C VAL A 952 3.58 -19.40 10.23
N GLU A 953 3.58 -18.46 11.17
CA GLU A 953 2.35 -17.98 11.80
C GLU A 953 1.63 -17.05 10.84
N LEU A 954 0.33 -17.30 10.63
CA LEU A 954 -0.51 -16.50 9.77
C LEU A 954 -1.32 -15.52 10.61
N ALA A 955 -1.28 -14.26 10.19
CA ALA A 955 -2.04 -13.19 10.79
C ALA A 955 -2.89 -12.47 9.74
N HIS A 956 -3.97 -11.84 10.17
CA HIS A 956 -4.67 -10.86 9.34
C HIS A 956 -5.24 -9.76 10.23
N SER A 957 -4.96 -8.50 9.90
CA SER A 957 -5.44 -7.31 10.62
C SER A 957 -5.02 -7.33 12.09
N GLY A 958 -3.82 -7.83 12.36
CA GLY A 958 -3.31 -8.00 13.71
C GLY A 958 -4.02 -9.10 14.52
N ARG A 959 -4.78 -10.01 13.90
CA ARG A 959 -5.30 -11.23 14.54
C ARG A 959 -4.49 -12.44 14.14
N HIS A 960 -4.25 -13.35 15.07
CA HIS A 960 -3.73 -14.67 14.74
C HIS A 960 -4.83 -15.49 14.05
N THR A 961 -4.57 -16.00 12.85
CA THR A 961 -5.55 -16.79 12.12
C THR A 961 -5.17 -18.27 12.01
N GLY A 962 -3.89 -18.62 12.04
CA GLY A 962 -3.45 -20.01 11.99
C GLY A 962 -1.94 -20.15 11.86
N THR A 963 -1.46 -21.38 11.66
CA THR A 963 -0.06 -21.69 11.37
C THR A 963 0.04 -22.63 10.18
N MET A 964 1.08 -22.44 9.35
CA MET A 964 1.34 -23.26 8.18
C MET A 964 2.77 -23.78 8.23
N SER A 965 2.99 -25.03 7.82
CA SER A 965 4.32 -25.62 7.72
C SER A 965 4.57 -26.21 6.33
N GLY A 966 5.84 -26.29 5.97
CA GLY A 966 6.26 -26.74 4.65
C GLY A 966 7.77 -26.76 4.49
N PHE A 967 8.21 -26.90 3.24
CA PHE A 967 9.63 -26.81 2.88
C PHE A 967 9.85 -25.68 1.89
N VAL A 968 10.96 -24.94 2.07
CA VAL A 968 11.42 -23.88 1.19
C VAL A 968 12.81 -24.20 0.66
N SER A 969 13.04 -23.94 -0.62
CA SER A 969 14.38 -23.96 -1.23
C SER A 969 14.52 -22.82 -2.22
N LEU A 970 15.74 -22.31 -2.33
CA LEU A 970 16.10 -21.25 -3.26
C LEU A 970 17.29 -21.71 -4.09
N GLN A 971 17.09 -21.87 -5.39
CA GLN A 971 18.15 -22.21 -6.32
C GLN A 971 18.63 -20.94 -7.02
N LEU A 972 19.93 -20.70 -6.98
CA LEU A 972 20.58 -19.60 -7.68
C LEU A 972 21.05 -20.11 -9.04
N LEU A 973 20.46 -19.60 -10.12
CA LEU A 973 20.82 -19.88 -11.50
C LEU A 973 21.76 -18.78 -11.99
N GLN A 974 22.97 -19.17 -12.39
CA GLN A 974 23.97 -18.25 -12.91
C GLN A 974 23.81 -18.10 -14.43
N HIS A 975 23.82 -16.86 -14.93
CA HIS A 975 23.76 -16.59 -16.36
C HIS A 975 25.09 -16.92 -17.04
N ALA A 976 25.04 -17.69 -18.12
CA ALA A 976 26.19 -18.15 -18.90
C ALA A 976 26.84 -17.07 -19.80
N ASN A 977 26.87 -15.81 -19.37
CA ASN A 977 27.18 -14.66 -20.24
C ASN A 977 28.56 -14.01 -20.02
N ASP A 978 29.56 -14.77 -19.53
CA ASP A 978 30.98 -14.38 -19.64
C ASP A 978 31.78 -15.52 -20.31
N ALA A 979 31.48 -15.76 -21.59
CA ALA A 979 32.35 -16.50 -22.51
C ALA A 979 32.72 -15.60 -23.69
#